data_AF-A0A0L0K477-F1
#
_entry.id   AF-A0A0L0K477-F1
#
_cell.length_a   1.000
_cell.length_b   1.000
_cell.length_c   1.000
_cell.angle_alpha   90.00
_cell.angle_beta   90.00
_cell.angle_gamma   90.00
#
_symmetry.space_group_name_H-M   'P 1'
#
loop_
_entity.id
_entity.type
_entity.pdbx_description
1 polymer ?
#
loop_
_entity_poly.entity_id
_entity_poly.type
_entity_poly.pdbx_seq_one_letter_code
_entity_poly.pdbx_strand_id
1 'polypeptide(L)'
;MNGGRVGGASDGGDAARRALRGLVVAATVRIHRAGGGYEIDEVDSFLGSGFFVAPNWVLTCAHVVGAGEGGEVVVVCRSSPGTEARAVRGRVAATVPERPARMSASGNWPAPDLALVQLAEPVDDHECVYVSERPAAYFGEGRVLYAGWTVSEGRLQVLDGTLSVQGTIGGWNSDVQMRLGDNDLPYGVSGGPVIDLARGEVIGVLKARSDHRPGGTSTGIEQLRTLRVPAGEITAEHDDLYQTVFHAHDRYHRDRQRHPSARAQTWTDVQGSLGARPGRTLSPDERVQLLGRLADLPPPASTRALLDILDSLPDLQGPPPLPAPRGWRDGLGTLYESARDDGALELVLDYAMRVLAADRPFTSATTPDAEESLWSWIWQSAGRLPGRYRAGLAEQHIDRLRHRERRVRENGQGGTPRPAMDTRTGTGGGFGTAFGPGPGTDTPAGTETAHDASGVGTVSSSGADTPYGTLAPLTVPPHPNGTPAPVPGIPVQPSRAQQARPRPAVLLEILPRPWEPDRCDWTVSVLHADGGADPLPGEERARIVELPGRIAGTLAEAFRRCDEPGRPAVLQVAVPHVLLGLDVDAWRPVPEEEPLGVARPVVVRVADREQLVDDMEAMEGAEWFDAQEERGARWRWLHAHRAQAELLDCDDGLRVPVPTVEKLRSLAYGTVPVLCRYGDHRYEDDAAALARIVHGGYGVALWRRGRARPDTVCGEFHRGSVDEIARPPSAARLPEAVHDLRVRLGEGRGETFWAAGVALLYDDPTQPLPGTGELLEAP
;
A
#
# COMPACT_ATOMS: atom_id res chain seq x y z
N MET A 1 48.75 -40.38 -8.74
CA MET A 1 47.65 -40.78 -9.64
C MET A 1 46.42 -40.02 -9.23
N ASN A 2 45.76 -39.41 -10.23
CA ASN A 2 44.72 -38.39 -10.13
C ASN A 2 43.44 -38.83 -9.41
N GLY A 3 42.82 -37.89 -8.69
CA GLY A 3 41.41 -37.93 -8.31
C GLY A 3 40.84 -36.50 -8.36
N GLY A 4 40.17 -36.18 -9.46
CA GLY A 4 39.78 -34.82 -9.84
C GLY A 4 38.70 -34.21 -8.94
N ARG A 5 38.89 -32.92 -8.66
CA ARG A 5 37.82 -32.02 -8.23
C ARG A 5 36.96 -31.69 -9.46
N VAL A 6 35.68 -32.04 -9.39
CA VAL A 6 34.66 -31.53 -10.30
C VAL A 6 34.32 -30.11 -9.84
N GLY A 7 34.96 -29.11 -10.43
CA GLY A 7 34.47 -27.74 -10.46
C GLY A 7 33.54 -27.60 -11.66
N GLY A 8 32.28 -27.23 -11.45
CA GLY A 8 31.32 -27.14 -12.55
C GLY A 8 30.03 -26.37 -12.27
N ALA A 9 29.91 -25.64 -11.16
CA ALA A 9 28.70 -24.88 -10.82
C ALA A 9 28.91 -23.35 -10.70
N SER A 10 30.15 -22.86 -10.65
CA SER A 10 30.46 -21.42 -10.55
C SER A 10 30.36 -20.68 -11.89
N ASP A 11 30.76 -21.31 -13.00
CA ASP A 11 30.99 -20.63 -14.27
C ASP A 11 29.70 -20.17 -14.97
N GLY A 12 28.59 -20.91 -14.79
CA GLY A 12 27.29 -20.58 -15.38
C GLY A 12 26.62 -19.36 -14.74
N GLY A 13 26.68 -19.24 -13.41
CA GLY A 13 26.13 -18.10 -12.68
C GLY A 13 26.85 -16.80 -13.00
N ASP A 14 28.18 -16.85 -13.16
CA ASP A 14 28.99 -15.67 -13.49
C ASP A 14 28.84 -15.26 -14.96
N ALA A 15 28.56 -16.19 -15.88
CA ALA A 15 28.17 -15.86 -17.25
C ALA A 15 26.80 -15.17 -17.30
N ALA A 16 25.81 -15.67 -16.57
CA ALA A 16 24.47 -15.08 -16.50
C ALA A 16 24.51 -13.65 -15.90
N ARG A 17 25.29 -13.44 -14.84
CA ARG A 17 25.48 -12.09 -14.24
C ARG A 17 26.17 -11.12 -15.20
N ARG A 18 27.12 -11.58 -16.01
CA ARG A 18 27.75 -10.73 -17.05
C ARG A 18 26.77 -10.38 -18.16
N ALA A 19 25.95 -11.34 -18.61
CA ALA A 19 24.90 -11.08 -19.59
C ALA A 19 23.87 -10.08 -19.05
N LEU A 20 23.44 -10.23 -17.79
CA LEU A 20 22.56 -9.28 -17.11
C LEU A 20 23.13 -7.85 -17.13
N ARG A 21 24.41 -7.68 -16.76
CA ARG A 21 25.08 -6.36 -16.82
C ARG A 21 25.05 -5.77 -18.23
N GLY A 22 25.29 -6.58 -19.25
CA GLY A 22 25.23 -6.16 -20.65
C GLY A 22 23.85 -5.62 -21.04
N LEU A 23 22.78 -6.33 -20.67
CA LEU A 23 21.40 -5.91 -20.92
C LEU A 23 21.03 -4.63 -20.15
N VAL A 24 21.42 -4.54 -18.88
CA VAL A 24 21.19 -3.35 -18.04
C VAL A 24 21.86 -2.12 -18.65
N VAL A 25 23.13 -2.24 -19.05
CA VAL A 25 23.88 -1.14 -19.68
C VAL A 25 23.24 -0.74 -21.02
N ALA A 26 22.80 -1.70 -21.84
CA ALA A 26 22.14 -1.42 -23.11
C ALA A 26 20.78 -0.70 -22.94
N ALA A 27 20.08 -0.96 -21.83
CA ALA A 27 18.82 -0.28 -21.52
C ALA A 27 19.00 1.11 -20.85
N THR A 28 20.21 1.43 -20.38
CA THR A 28 20.52 2.67 -19.63
C THR A 28 20.85 3.82 -20.57
N VAL A 29 20.21 4.97 -20.37
CA VAL A 29 20.29 6.16 -21.23
C VAL A 29 20.87 7.37 -20.48
N ARG A 30 21.36 8.36 -21.23
CA ARG A 30 21.68 9.70 -20.72
C ARG A 30 20.50 10.64 -20.91
N ILE A 31 20.33 11.56 -19.97
CA ILE A 31 19.32 12.63 -20.04
C ILE A 31 20.04 13.97 -20.09
N HIS A 32 19.69 14.78 -21.08
CA HIS A 32 20.25 16.10 -21.33
C HIS A 32 19.17 17.18 -21.36
N ARG A 33 19.56 18.43 -21.10
CA ARG A 33 18.70 19.61 -21.20
C ARG A 33 18.24 19.84 -22.65
N ALA A 34 16.97 20.16 -22.85
CA ALA A 34 16.48 20.63 -24.14
C ALA A 34 17.07 22.02 -24.46
N GLY A 35 17.74 22.17 -25.60
CA GLY A 35 18.23 23.47 -26.10
C GLY A 35 19.76 23.62 -26.24
N GLY A 36 20.55 22.65 -25.81
CA GLY A 36 21.98 22.56 -26.15
C GLY A 36 22.19 22.14 -27.61
N GLY A 37 23.37 22.41 -28.17
CA GLY A 37 23.71 21.95 -29.53
C GLY A 37 23.54 20.44 -29.65
N TYR A 38 23.32 19.92 -30.85
CA TYR A 38 23.19 18.47 -31.10
C TYR A 38 24.49 17.66 -30.83
N GLU A 39 25.44 18.21 -30.08
CA GLU A 39 26.64 17.51 -29.63
C GLU A 39 26.26 16.51 -28.54
N ILE A 40 26.16 15.25 -28.95
CA ILE A 40 25.74 14.09 -28.16
C ILE A 40 26.62 13.86 -26.92
N ASP A 41 27.84 14.41 -26.90
CA ASP A 41 28.81 14.24 -25.83
C ASP A 41 29.11 15.54 -25.04
N GLU A 42 28.26 16.56 -25.19
CA GLU A 42 28.37 17.80 -24.41
C GLU A 42 28.09 17.55 -22.92
N VAL A 43 29.10 17.80 -22.08
CA VAL A 43 29.03 17.58 -20.63
C VAL A 43 28.10 18.60 -19.94
N ASP A 44 28.09 19.85 -20.41
CA ASP A 44 27.35 20.95 -19.77
C ASP A 44 25.82 20.80 -19.89
N SER A 45 25.35 20.02 -20.87
CA SER A 45 23.94 19.73 -21.07
C SER A 45 23.47 18.46 -20.35
N PHE A 46 24.39 17.64 -19.81
CA PHE A 46 24.08 16.39 -19.13
C PHE A 46 23.43 16.63 -17.76
N LEU A 47 22.29 15.97 -17.52
CA LEU A 47 21.47 16.13 -16.30
C LEU A 47 21.51 14.89 -15.39
N GLY A 48 21.61 13.70 -15.99
CA GLY A 48 21.58 12.45 -15.25
C GLY A 48 21.27 11.23 -16.11
N SER A 49 20.87 10.16 -15.46
CA SER A 49 20.64 8.85 -16.09
C SER A 49 19.15 8.53 -16.17
N GLY A 50 18.81 7.59 -17.04
CA GLY A 50 17.50 6.96 -17.09
C GLY A 50 17.62 5.56 -17.65
N PHE A 51 16.50 4.87 -17.83
CA PHE A 51 16.48 3.60 -18.55
C PHE A 51 15.15 3.36 -19.25
N PHE A 52 15.19 2.58 -20.31
CA PHE A 52 13.97 2.16 -21.01
C PHE A 52 13.18 1.16 -20.16
N VAL A 53 12.01 1.58 -19.70
CA VAL A 53 11.04 0.74 -18.99
C VAL A 53 10.11 0.01 -19.95
N ALA A 54 9.80 0.63 -21.08
CA ALA A 54 9.01 0.04 -22.15
C ALA A 54 9.39 0.72 -23.47
N PRO A 55 8.99 0.16 -24.62
CA PRO A 55 9.22 0.82 -25.89
C PRO A 55 8.66 2.24 -25.87
N ASN A 56 9.48 3.22 -26.27
CA ASN A 56 9.14 4.65 -26.28
C ASN A 56 9.02 5.32 -24.89
N TRP A 57 9.36 4.62 -23.80
CA TRP A 57 9.22 5.11 -22.42
C TRP A 57 10.50 4.96 -21.63
N VAL A 58 10.98 6.07 -21.07
CA VAL A 58 12.14 6.14 -20.18
C VAL A 58 11.70 6.50 -18.77
N LEU A 59 12.22 5.76 -17.79
CA LEU A 59 12.08 6.07 -16.37
C LEU A 59 13.37 6.71 -15.84
N THR A 60 13.22 7.70 -14.97
CA THR A 60 14.33 8.43 -14.31
C THR A 60 13.84 9.06 -13.00
N CYS A 61 14.70 9.82 -12.33
CA CYS A 61 14.31 10.65 -11.20
C CYS A 61 13.66 11.97 -11.65
N ALA A 62 12.70 12.47 -10.87
CA ALA A 62 12.03 13.73 -11.18
C ALA A 62 12.96 14.94 -11.08
N HIS A 63 13.91 14.95 -10.14
CA HIS A 63 14.90 16.03 -10.06
C HIS A 63 15.82 16.12 -11.30
N VAL A 64 16.08 15.00 -11.98
CA VAL A 64 16.91 14.96 -13.20
C VAL A 64 16.23 15.73 -14.32
N VAL A 65 14.94 15.48 -14.55
CA VAL A 65 14.17 16.18 -15.60
C VAL A 65 13.69 17.57 -15.14
N GLY A 66 13.58 17.81 -13.83
CA GLY A 66 13.21 19.10 -13.24
C GLY A 66 14.24 20.21 -13.48
N ALA A 67 15.49 19.84 -13.78
CA ALA A 67 16.56 20.73 -14.21
C ALA A 67 16.47 21.13 -15.70
N GLY A 68 15.54 20.54 -16.46
CA GLY A 68 15.21 20.89 -17.84
C GLY A 68 14.17 22.02 -17.91
N GLU A 69 14.24 22.81 -18.99
CA GLU A 69 13.28 23.88 -19.26
C GLU A 69 12.07 23.34 -20.04
N GLY A 70 10.85 23.79 -19.70
CA GLY A 70 9.65 23.54 -20.51
C GLY A 70 9.08 22.12 -20.49
N GLY A 71 9.57 21.21 -19.64
CA GLY A 71 9.08 19.83 -19.57
C GLY A 71 9.57 18.93 -20.72
N GLU A 72 10.63 19.33 -21.39
CA GLU A 72 11.26 18.59 -22.49
C GLU A 72 12.71 18.28 -22.14
N VAL A 73 13.18 17.11 -22.59
CA VAL A 73 14.57 16.64 -22.42
C VAL A 73 15.08 16.01 -23.72
N VAL A 74 16.39 15.82 -23.82
CA VAL A 74 17.00 15.00 -24.86
C VAL A 74 17.48 13.69 -24.22
N VAL A 75 16.97 12.58 -24.71
CA VAL A 75 17.39 11.23 -24.31
C VAL A 75 18.43 10.75 -25.31
N VAL A 76 19.60 10.36 -24.81
CA VAL A 76 20.66 9.79 -25.62
C VAL A 76 20.83 8.32 -25.26
N CYS A 77 20.58 7.45 -26.24
CA CYS A 77 20.61 6.00 -26.07
C CYS A 77 21.60 5.34 -27.04
N ARG A 78 22.02 4.11 -26.70
CA ARG A 78 22.85 3.27 -27.57
C ARG A 78 22.27 1.86 -27.58
N SER A 79 21.97 1.35 -28.77
CA SER A 79 21.36 0.03 -28.96
C SER A 79 22.23 -1.14 -28.54
N SER A 80 23.55 -1.04 -28.70
CA SER A 80 24.52 -2.08 -28.34
C SER A 80 25.93 -1.51 -28.19
N PRO A 81 26.85 -2.17 -27.46
CA PRO A 81 28.24 -1.76 -27.40
C PRO A 81 28.85 -1.61 -28.81
N GLY A 82 29.42 -0.43 -29.11
CA GLY A 82 30.02 -0.13 -30.41
C GLY A 82 29.09 0.51 -31.45
N THR A 83 27.79 0.60 -31.20
CA THR A 83 26.85 1.35 -32.06
C THR A 83 26.91 2.85 -31.77
N GLU A 84 26.66 3.68 -32.79
CA GLU A 84 26.51 5.13 -32.62
C GLU A 84 25.37 5.46 -31.66
N ALA A 85 25.58 6.49 -30.84
CA ALA A 85 24.54 6.97 -29.93
C ALA A 85 23.50 7.77 -30.71
N ARG A 86 22.22 7.60 -30.37
CA ARG A 86 21.10 8.34 -30.96
C ARG A 86 20.53 9.30 -29.92
N ALA A 87 20.39 10.57 -30.29
CA ALA A 87 19.71 11.58 -29.49
C ALA A 87 18.25 11.73 -29.96
N VAL A 88 17.31 11.62 -29.03
CA VAL A 88 15.86 11.71 -29.30
C VAL A 88 15.22 12.67 -28.32
N ARG A 89 14.32 13.53 -28.79
CA ARG A 89 13.56 14.41 -27.91
C ARG A 89 12.56 13.60 -27.08
N GLY A 90 12.44 13.94 -25.81
CA GLY A 90 11.51 13.32 -24.88
C GLY A 90 10.68 14.36 -24.14
N ARG A 91 9.38 14.11 -24.06
CA ARG A 91 8.43 14.89 -23.26
C ARG A 91 8.33 14.26 -21.88
N VAL A 92 8.45 15.05 -20.82
CA VAL A 92 8.14 14.60 -19.46
C VAL A 92 6.63 14.40 -19.36
N ALA A 93 6.20 13.14 -19.34
CA ALA A 93 4.79 12.77 -19.31
C ALA A 93 4.20 12.85 -17.90
N ALA A 94 4.99 12.51 -16.88
CA ALA A 94 4.58 12.58 -15.48
C ALA A 94 5.79 12.70 -14.56
N THR A 95 5.59 13.33 -13.41
CA THR A 95 6.50 13.30 -12.25
C THR A 95 5.72 12.85 -11.02
N VAL A 96 6.36 12.11 -10.13
CA VAL A 96 5.77 11.63 -8.87
C VAL A 96 6.66 12.08 -7.71
N PRO A 97 6.17 12.99 -6.83
CA PRO A 97 4.89 13.68 -6.94
C PRO A 97 4.88 14.72 -8.08
N GLU A 98 3.70 15.23 -8.43
CA GLU A 98 3.55 16.31 -9.40
C GLU A 98 4.39 17.53 -8.97
N ARG A 99 4.94 18.27 -9.95
CA ARG A 99 5.82 19.40 -9.69
C ARG A 99 5.18 20.40 -8.71
N PRO A 100 5.74 20.64 -7.52
CA PRO A 100 5.18 21.57 -6.57
C PRO A 100 5.26 23.02 -7.11
N ALA A 101 4.22 23.82 -6.86
CA ALA A 101 4.12 25.21 -7.33
C ALA A 101 5.23 26.13 -6.79
N ARG A 102 5.86 25.75 -5.67
CA ARG A 102 7.08 26.35 -5.14
C ARG A 102 8.08 25.23 -4.84
N MET A 103 9.20 25.23 -5.55
CA MET A 103 10.34 24.36 -5.20
C MET A 103 11.09 24.97 -4.01
N SER A 104 11.51 24.15 -3.05
CA SER A 104 12.46 24.56 -2.02
C SER A 104 13.76 25.04 -2.67
N ALA A 105 14.38 26.08 -2.10
CA ALA A 105 15.63 26.66 -2.59
C ALA A 105 16.80 25.66 -2.67
N SER A 106 16.67 24.49 -2.03
CA SER A 106 17.63 23.39 -2.01
C SER A 106 17.60 22.47 -3.25
N GLY A 107 16.66 22.65 -4.19
CA GLY A 107 16.63 21.88 -5.44
C GLY A 107 16.34 20.37 -5.31
N ASN A 108 15.95 19.88 -4.12
CA ASN A 108 15.63 18.47 -3.90
C ASN A 108 14.16 18.19 -4.23
N TRP A 109 13.89 17.18 -5.08
CA TRP A 109 12.52 16.73 -5.34
C TRP A 109 12.05 15.80 -4.20
N PRO A 110 10.81 15.97 -3.70
CA PRO A 110 10.26 15.10 -2.66
C PRO A 110 10.13 13.64 -3.13
N ALA A 111 10.14 12.69 -2.19
CA ALA A 111 9.86 11.29 -2.49
C ALA A 111 8.45 11.14 -3.13
N PRO A 112 8.24 10.19 -4.06
CA PRO A 112 9.19 9.15 -4.51
C PRO A 112 10.22 9.60 -5.57
N ASP A 113 10.20 10.86 -6.03
CA ASP A 113 11.18 11.43 -6.97
C ASP A 113 11.34 10.61 -8.26
N LEU A 114 10.22 10.28 -8.92
CA LEU A 114 10.19 9.52 -10.18
C LEU A 114 9.63 10.35 -11.33
N ALA A 115 10.13 10.13 -12.54
CA ALA A 115 9.59 10.74 -13.75
C ALA A 115 9.56 9.78 -14.94
N LEU A 116 8.47 9.86 -15.69
CA LEU A 116 8.29 9.17 -16.97
C LEU A 116 8.51 10.15 -18.12
N VAL A 117 9.37 9.76 -19.06
CA VAL A 117 9.66 10.50 -20.28
C VAL A 117 9.16 9.67 -21.47
N GLN A 118 8.27 10.27 -22.25
CA GLN A 118 7.81 9.70 -23.51
C GLN A 118 8.66 10.24 -24.64
N LEU A 119 9.26 9.36 -25.46
CA LEU A 119 10.02 9.82 -26.61
C LEU A 119 9.08 10.32 -27.73
N ALA A 120 9.50 11.37 -28.42
CA ALA A 120 8.77 11.96 -29.53
C ALA A 120 8.79 11.07 -30.78
N GLU A 121 9.81 10.22 -30.91
CA GLU A 121 9.97 9.26 -31.98
C GLU A 121 10.36 7.90 -31.41
N PRO A 122 9.77 6.80 -31.91
CA PRO A 122 10.18 5.45 -31.51
C PRO A 122 11.66 5.19 -31.83
N VAL A 123 12.31 4.49 -30.90
CA VAL A 123 13.65 3.94 -31.09
C VAL A 123 13.51 2.44 -31.30
N ASP A 124 13.52 2.03 -32.56
CA ASP A 124 13.58 0.62 -32.93
C ASP A 124 14.99 0.10 -32.59
N ASP A 125 15.10 -1.05 -31.90
CA ASP A 125 16.36 -1.66 -31.45
C ASP A 125 16.98 -1.09 -30.15
N HIS A 126 16.18 -0.92 -29.09
CA HIS A 126 16.71 -0.75 -27.73
C HIS A 126 16.27 -1.89 -26.81
N GLU A 127 17.08 -2.15 -25.79
CA GLU A 127 16.73 -3.10 -24.74
C GLU A 127 15.87 -2.40 -23.68
N CYS A 128 14.72 -2.99 -23.32
CA CYS A 128 13.97 -2.55 -22.14
C CYS A 128 14.35 -3.42 -20.94
N VAL A 129 14.49 -2.80 -19.78
CA VAL A 129 14.70 -3.58 -18.54
C VAL A 129 13.45 -4.40 -18.20
N TYR A 130 13.64 -5.51 -17.50
CA TYR A 130 12.52 -6.20 -16.87
C TYR A 130 12.24 -5.60 -15.49
N VAL A 131 11.10 -4.92 -15.36
CA VAL A 131 10.59 -4.38 -14.10
C VAL A 131 9.84 -5.46 -13.34
N SER A 132 10.15 -5.60 -12.04
CA SER A 132 9.43 -6.52 -11.16
C SER A 132 7.94 -6.14 -11.07
N GLU A 133 7.05 -7.12 -11.17
CA GLU A 133 5.61 -6.99 -10.91
C GLU A 133 5.23 -7.26 -9.45
N ARG A 134 6.18 -7.77 -8.67
CA ARG A 134 6.01 -8.03 -7.25
C ARG A 134 5.73 -6.71 -6.52
N PRO A 135 4.96 -6.74 -5.43
CA PRO A 135 4.90 -5.60 -4.53
C PRO A 135 6.29 -5.28 -3.98
N ALA A 136 6.45 -4.16 -3.26
CA ALA A 136 7.68 -3.83 -2.53
C ALA A 136 8.10 -5.04 -1.68
N ALA A 137 8.91 -5.92 -2.26
CA ALA A 137 9.59 -6.96 -1.56
C ALA A 137 10.65 -6.18 -0.82
N TYR A 138 10.43 -5.98 0.48
CA TYR A 138 11.41 -5.42 1.40
C TYR A 138 12.79 -5.85 0.94
N PHE A 139 13.55 -4.87 0.49
CA PHE A 139 14.78 -5.11 -0.23
C PHE A 139 15.74 -5.78 0.75
N GLY A 140 15.92 -7.10 0.59
CA GLY A 140 16.63 -7.90 1.57
C GLY A 140 18.04 -7.36 1.80
N GLU A 141 18.61 -7.66 2.98
CA GLU A 141 20.04 -7.48 3.22
C GLU A 141 20.82 -8.23 2.13
N GLY A 142 21.41 -7.49 1.20
CA GLY A 142 21.89 -8.08 -0.05
C GLY A 142 22.70 -7.12 -0.90
N ARG A 143 23.12 -7.60 -2.07
CA ARG A 143 23.78 -6.77 -3.08
C ARG A 143 22.87 -6.56 -4.26
N VAL A 144 22.70 -5.31 -4.64
CA VAL A 144 22.03 -4.90 -5.87
C VAL A 144 23.06 -4.48 -6.90
N LEU A 145 22.72 -4.59 -8.17
CA LEU A 145 23.46 -3.97 -9.27
C LEU A 145 22.83 -2.62 -9.57
N TYR A 146 23.64 -1.62 -9.91
CA TYR A 146 23.18 -0.38 -10.50
C TYR A 146 23.94 -0.11 -11.80
N ALA A 147 23.35 0.69 -12.68
CA ALA A 147 24.02 1.30 -13.81
C ALA A 147 23.58 2.74 -13.98
N GLY A 148 24.45 3.58 -14.53
CA GLY A 148 24.18 4.98 -14.81
C GLY A 148 25.29 5.58 -15.66
N TRP A 149 25.18 6.86 -15.93
CA TRP A 149 26.19 7.65 -16.62
C TRP A 149 26.78 8.68 -15.67
N THR A 150 28.05 8.98 -15.85
CA THR A 150 28.76 9.98 -15.07
C THR A 150 29.80 10.69 -15.93
N VAL A 151 30.33 11.79 -15.42
CA VAL A 151 31.45 12.51 -16.02
C VAL A 151 32.73 12.06 -15.33
N SER A 152 33.59 11.36 -16.06
CA SER A 152 34.90 10.93 -15.58
C SER A 152 35.98 11.50 -16.50
N GLU A 153 36.96 12.20 -15.92
CA GLU A 153 38.04 12.88 -16.64
C GLU A 153 37.53 13.81 -17.77
N GLY A 154 36.41 14.51 -17.52
CA GLY A 154 35.80 15.43 -18.49
C GLY A 154 35.07 14.75 -19.65
N ARG A 155 34.82 13.43 -19.57
CA ARG A 155 34.10 12.67 -20.60
C ARG A 155 32.92 11.91 -20.00
N LEU A 156 31.82 11.83 -20.75
CA LEU A 156 30.66 11.03 -20.38
C LEU A 156 30.98 9.55 -20.53
N GLN A 157 30.79 8.79 -19.46
CA GLN A 157 31.06 7.35 -19.41
C GLN A 157 29.95 6.62 -18.65
N VAL A 158 29.67 5.39 -19.06
CA VAL A 158 28.78 4.50 -18.32
C VAL A 158 29.51 3.98 -17.09
N LEU A 159 28.82 3.94 -15.96
CA LEU A 159 29.27 3.39 -14.70
C LEU A 159 28.26 2.35 -14.22
N ASP A 160 28.71 1.13 -14.00
CA ASP A 160 27.94 0.09 -13.33
C ASP A 160 28.71 -0.48 -12.14
N GLY A 161 27.97 -0.94 -11.14
CA GLY A 161 28.58 -1.42 -9.91
C GLY A 161 27.57 -2.10 -9.02
N THR A 162 28.05 -2.63 -7.90
CA THR A 162 27.19 -3.29 -6.92
C THR A 162 27.15 -2.48 -5.65
N LEU A 163 25.98 -2.34 -5.05
CA LEU A 163 25.76 -1.66 -3.78
C LEU A 163 25.24 -2.67 -2.76
N SER A 164 25.65 -2.54 -1.50
CA SER A 164 24.99 -3.23 -0.39
C SER A 164 23.72 -2.49 -0.01
N VAL A 165 22.66 -3.23 0.30
CA VAL A 165 21.45 -2.68 0.91
C VAL A 165 21.69 -2.58 2.42
N GLN A 166 21.59 -1.37 2.97
CA GLN A 166 21.85 -1.04 4.38
C GLN A 166 20.55 -0.78 5.18
N GLY A 167 19.40 -1.21 4.64
CA GLY A 167 18.08 -1.01 5.24
C GLY A 167 17.17 -0.11 4.41
N THR A 168 16.13 0.42 5.04
CA THR A 168 15.14 1.30 4.41
C THR A 168 15.00 2.63 5.17
N ILE A 169 14.61 3.68 4.45
CA ILE A 169 14.33 5.03 4.97
C ILE A 169 12.85 5.33 4.69
N GLY A 170 12.15 5.93 5.65
CA GLY A 170 10.71 6.24 5.51
C GLY A 170 9.79 5.04 5.73
N GLY A 171 10.19 4.04 6.53
CA GLY A 171 9.52 2.74 6.70
C GLY A 171 8.07 2.72 7.23
N TRP A 172 7.35 3.84 7.21
CA TRP A 172 6.03 4.06 7.82
C TRP A 172 4.95 4.55 6.83
N ASN A 173 5.32 4.93 5.61
CA ASN A 173 4.44 5.47 4.58
C ASN A 173 4.75 4.84 3.21
N SER A 174 3.97 5.16 2.17
CA SER A 174 4.23 4.64 0.82
C SER A 174 5.60 5.03 0.28
N ASP A 175 6.29 6.02 0.85
CA ASP A 175 7.53 6.59 0.29
C ASP A 175 8.82 5.89 0.76
N VAL A 176 8.74 4.60 1.13
CA VAL A 176 9.89 3.81 1.56
C VAL A 176 10.98 3.78 0.49
N GLN A 177 12.21 4.13 0.87
CA GLN A 177 13.38 4.05 0.01
C GLN A 177 14.39 3.05 0.56
N MET A 178 15.08 2.32 -0.32
CA MET A 178 16.28 1.56 0.05
C MET A 178 17.40 2.51 0.42
N ARG A 179 18.09 2.24 1.53
CA ARG A 179 19.40 2.82 1.81
C ARG A 179 20.47 1.94 1.17
N LEU A 180 21.31 2.54 0.33
CA LEU A 180 22.41 1.87 -0.35
C LEU A 180 23.74 2.30 0.27
N GLY A 181 24.63 1.34 0.50
CA GLY A 181 25.84 1.52 1.31
C GLY A 181 26.95 2.36 0.69
N ASP A 182 28.05 2.48 1.44
CA ASP A 182 29.05 3.58 1.42
C ASP A 182 29.95 3.70 0.18
N ASN A 183 29.52 3.24 -0.99
CA ASN A 183 30.22 3.56 -2.23
C ASN A 183 30.03 5.05 -2.56
N ASP A 184 31.07 5.68 -3.07
CA ASP A 184 30.99 7.01 -3.65
C ASP A 184 30.18 6.93 -4.95
N LEU A 185 28.98 7.52 -4.96
CA LEU A 185 28.10 7.57 -6.12
C LEU A 185 28.31 8.92 -6.81
N PRO A 186 29.03 8.95 -7.95
CA PRO A 186 29.39 10.21 -8.59
C PRO A 186 28.18 10.88 -9.22
N TYR A 187 28.30 12.19 -9.46
CA TYR A 187 27.26 12.97 -10.13
C TYR A 187 26.84 12.35 -11.47
N GLY A 188 25.53 12.36 -11.74
CA GLY A 188 24.93 11.88 -12.99
C GLY A 188 24.30 10.49 -12.94
N VAL A 189 24.68 9.64 -11.98
CA VAL A 189 24.14 8.26 -11.91
C VAL A 189 22.68 8.20 -11.44
N SER A 190 22.18 9.28 -10.83
CA SER A 190 20.77 9.41 -10.43
C SER A 190 19.83 9.17 -11.61
N GLY A 191 18.75 8.42 -11.36
CA GLY A 191 17.80 7.97 -12.36
C GLY A 191 18.15 6.64 -13.02
N GLY A 192 19.33 6.07 -12.76
CA GLY A 192 19.73 4.75 -13.23
C GLY A 192 18.94 3.60 -12.57
N PRO A 193 18.85 2.41 -13.20
CA PRO A 193 18.13 1.27 -12.64
C PRO A 193 18.88 0.62 -11.47
N VAL A 194 18.13 0.11 -10.49
CA VAL A 194 18.62 -0.75 -9.40
C VAL A 194 18.03 -2.15 -9.56
N ILE A 195 18.89 -3.16 -9.59
CA ILE A 195 18.57 -4.53 -10.02
C ILE A 195 18.88 -5.55 -8.93
N ASP A 196 17.92 -6.42 -8.67
CA ASP A 196 18.13 -7.64 -7.88
C ASP A 196 18.99 -8.62 -8.68
N LEU A 197 20.21 -8.89 -8.21
CA LEU A 197 21.17 -9.76 -8.87
C LEU A 197 20.79 -11.25 -8.85
N ALA A 198 19.95 -11.68 -7.92
CA ALA A 198 19.49 -13.06 -7.83
C ALA A 198 18.34 -13.32 -8.81
N ARG A 199 17.45 -12.33 -8.97
CA ARG A 199 16.27 -12.45 -9.84
C ARG A 199 16.47 -11.88 -11.24
N GLY A 200 17.45 -10.99 -11.42
CA GLY A 200 17.58 -10.19 -12.63
C GLY A 200 16.32 -9.37 -12.84
N GLU A 201 15.88 -8.59 -11.86
CA GLU A 201 14.68 -7.75 -11.94
C GLU A 201 15.04 -6.34 -11.53
N VAL A 202 14.56 -5.32 -12.23
CA VAL A 202 14.62 -3.94 -11.75
C VAL A 202 13.62 -3.79 -10.62
N ILE A 203 14.13 -3.36 -9.47
CA ILE A 203 13.42 -3.24 -8.20
C ILE A 203 13.37 -1.79 -7.71
N GLY A 204 14.17 -0.89 -8.30
CA GLY A 204 14.13 0.52 -7.96
C GLY A 204 14.89 1.42 -8.91
N VAL A 205 14.86 2.72 -8.60
CA VAL A 205 15.56 3.80 -9.32
C VAL A 205 16.59 4.42 -8.38
N LEU A 206 17.82 4.59 -8.83
CA LEU A 206 18.94 5.09 -8.02
C LEU A 206 18.82 6.60 -7.78
N LYS A 207 19.01 7.03 -6.54
CA LYS A 207 19.14 8.43 -6.14
C LYS A 207 20.49 8.63 -5.42
N ALA A 208 21.42 9.29 -6.10
CA ALA A 208 22.67 9.70 -5.48
C ALA A 208 22.43 10.89 -4.54
N ARG A 209 23.27 11.01 -3.50
CA ARG A 209 23.19 12.13 -2.57
C ARG A 209 23.71 13.41 -3.23
N SER A 210 23.03 14.53 -2.99
CA SER A 210 23.47 15.85 -3.50
C SER A 210 24.68 16.42 -2.77
N ASP A 211 24.98 15.94 -1.56
CA ASP A 211 26.08 16.41 -0.71
C ASP A 211 27.41 15.67 -0.93
N HIS A 212 27.50 14.81 -1.94
CA HIS A 212 28.68 14.00 -2.27
C HIS A 212 29.18 13.12 -1.11
N ARG A 213 28.33 12.85 -0.11
CA ARG A 213 28.65 11.87 0.93
C ARG A 213 28.53 10.46 0.36
N PRO A 214 29.29 9.49 0.90
CA PRO A 214 29.16 8.09 0.50
C PRO A 214 27.72 7.57 0.63
N GLY A 215 27.34 6.70 -0.30
CA GLY A 215 26.04 6.06 -0.35
C GLY A 215 24.97 6.81 -1.14
N GLY A 216 23.79 6.21 -1.20
CA GLY A 216 22.64 6.73 -1.92
C GLY A 216 21.36 6.09 -1.43
N THR A 217 20.23 6.50 -2.00
CA THR A 217 18.97 5.81 -1.80
C THR A 217 18.48 5.21 -3.11
N SER A 218 17.50 4.32 -3.02
CA SER A 218 16.74 3.93 -4.20
C SER A 218 15.26 3.89 -3.90
N THR A 219 14.50 4.58 -4.74
CA THR A 219 13.04 4.55 -4.73
C THR A 219 12.59 3.22 -5.32
N GLY A 220 11.69 2.52 -4.62
CA GLY A 220 11.10 1.28 -5.11
C GLY A 220 10.31 1.45 -6.39
N ILE A 221 10.39 0.48 -7.30
CA ILE A 221 9.74 0.56 -8.61
C ILE A 221 8.21 0.46 -8.51
N GLU A 222 7.69 -0.14 -7.44
CA GLU A 222 6.27 -0.21 -7.13
C GLU A 222 5.65 1.17 -6.87
N GLN A 223 6.47 2.19 -6.56
CA GLN A 223 6.00 3.57 -6.40
C GLN A 223 5.37 4.14 -7.65
N LEU A 224 5.63 3.57 -8.84
CA LEU A 224 4.91 3.96 -10.06
C LEU A 224 3.40 3.72 -9.96
N ARG A 225 2.92 2.86 -9.05
CA ARG A 225 1.50 2.67 -8.80
C ARG A 225 0.83 3.94 -8.25
N THR A 226 1.58 4.87 -7.66
CA THR A 226 1.05 6.16 -7.16
C THR A 226 0.93 7.23 -8.24
N LEU A 227 1.28 6.93 -9.50
CA LEU A 227 0.96 7.80 -10.64
C LEU A 227 -0.51 8.19 -10.62
N ARG A 228 -0.81 9.44 -10.98
CA ARG A 228 -2.17 9.97 -10.93
C ARG A 228 -3.16 9.07 -11.67
N VAL A 229 -4.22 8.65 -10.95
CA VAL A 229 -5.35 7.95 -11.55
C VAL A 229 -6.19 8.97 -12.33
N PRO A 230 -6.59 8.68 -13.58
CA PRO A 230 -7.51 9.54 -14.33
C PRO A 230 -8.84 9.71 -13.58
N ALA A 231 -9.32 10.94 -13.43
CA ALA A 231 -10.59 11.23 -12.74
C ALA A 231 -11.82 10.99 -13.63
N GLY A 232 -11.63 10.87 -14.95
CA GLY A 232 -12.69 10.66 -15.94
C GLY A 232 -12.94 9.18 -16.24
N GLU A 233 -13.95 8.92 -17.06
CA GLU A 233 -14.20 7.58 -17.59
C GLU A 233 -13.01 7.10 -18.44
N ILE A 234 -12.49 5.91 -18.13
CA ILE A 234 -11.41 5.28 -18.88
C ILE A 234 -12.04 4.57 -20.08
N THR A 235 -11.77 5.07 -21.27
CA THR A 235 -12.34 4.56 -22.53
C THR A 235 -11.30 3.86 -23.40
N ALA A 236 -10.02 4.11 -23.15
CA ALA A 236 -8.89 3.50 -23.84
C ALA A 236 -7.68 3.30 -22.92
N GLU A 237 -6.73 2.47 -23.35
CA GLU A 237 -5.49 2.18 -22.59
C GLU A 237 -4.65 3.43 -22.32
N HIS A 238 -4.57 4.34 -23.30
CA HIS A 238 -3.77 5.56 -23.21
C HIS A 238 -4.33 6.62 -22.26
N ASP A 239 -5.54 6.41 -21.72
CA ASP A 239 -6.12 7.29 -20.72
C ASP A 239 -5.39 7.15 -19.36
N ASP A 240 -4.77 6.00 -19.08
CA ASP A 240 -4.01 5.73 -17.85
C ASP A 240 -2.53 5.44 -18.17
N LEU A 241 -1.64 6.34 -17.76
CA LEU A 241 -0.19 6.22 -17.99
C LEU A 241 0.40 4.96 -17.37
N TYR A 242 -0.06 4.55 -16.19
CA TYR A 242 0.43 3.33 -15.54
C TYR A 242 0.16 2.10 -16.41
N GLN A 243 -1.09 1.98 -16.90
CA GLN A 243 -1.50 0.87 -17.75
C GLN A 243 -0.78 0.91 -19.10
N THR A 244 -0.67 2.09 -19.71
CA THR A 244 0.05 2.27 -20.98
C THR A 244 1.49 1.77 -20.92
N VAL A 245 2.24 2.19 -19.90
CA VAL A 245 3.66 1.84 -19.76
C VAL A 245 3.81 0.35 -19.46
N PHE A 246 3.04 -0.18 -18.50
CA PHE A 246 3.22 -1.56 -18.07
C PHE A 246 2.64 -2.59 -19.04
N HIS A 247 1.57 -2.26 -19.78
CA HIS A 247 1.11 -3.09 -20.89
C HIS A 247 2.16 -3.13 -22.00
N ALA A 248 2.77 -1.99 -22.36
CA ALA A 248 3.85 -1.95 -23.34
C ALA A 248 5.08 -2.74 -22.89
N HIS A 249 5.47 -2.65 -21.60
CA HIS A 249 6.55 -3.45 -21.01
C HIS A 249 6.28 -4.96 -21.15
N ASP A 250 5.09 -5.41 -20.73
CA ASP A 250 4.78 -6.84 -20.68
C ASP A 250 4.65 -7.46 -22.07
N ARG A 251 4.07 -6.71 -23.03
CA ARG A 251 4.05 -7.12 -24.44
C ARG A 251 5.47 -7.18 -25.02
N TYR A 252 6.32 -6.19 -24.72
CA TYR A 252 7.70 -6.18 -25.20
C TYR A 252 8.46 -7.44 -24.79
N HIS A 253 8.46 -7.80 -23.51
CA HIS A 253 9.22 -8.97 -23.03
C HIS A 253 8.69 -10.29 -23.61
N ARG A 254 7.35 -10.42 -23.76
CA ARG A 254 6.75 -11.57 -24.46
C ARG A 254 7.18 -11.65 -25.92
N ASP A 255 7.09 -10.54 -26.64
CA ASP A 255 7.31 -10.50 -28.09
C ASP A 255 8.79 -10.64 -28.43
N ARG A 256 9.66 -10.02 -27.62
CA ARG A 256 11.11 -10.15 -27.68
C ARG A 256 11.57 -11.60 -27.50
N GLN A 257 10.95 -12.34 -26.56
CA GLN A 257 11.25 -13.76 -26.35
C GLN A 257 10.83 -14.65 -27.53
N ARG A 258 9.78 -14.28 -28.25
CA ARG A 258 9.27 -15.02 -29.43
C ARG A 258 9.95 -14.63 -30.73
N HIS A 259 10.70 -13.53 -30.76
CA HIS A 259 11.20 -12.96 -32.00
C HIS A 259 12.23 -13.89 -32.66
N PRO A 260 12.01 -14.37 -33.91
CA PRO A 260 12.91 -15.33 -34.58
C PRO A 260 14.34 -14.81 -34.79
N SER A 261 14.52 -13.49 -34.76
CA SER A 261 15.82 -12.83 -34.92
C SER A 261 16.47 -12.43 -33.58
N ALA A 262 15.96 -12.90 -32.44
CA ALA A 262 16.62 -12.73 -31.14
C ALA A 262 17.96 -13.50 -31.13
N ARG A 263 18.98 -12.92 -31.79
CA ARG A 263 20.34 -13.47 -31.87
C ARG A 263 21.16 -13.14 -30.62
N ALA A 264 20.70 -12.17 -29.84
CA ALA A 264 21.22 -11.83 -28.51
C ALA A 264 20.33 -12.48 -27.43
N GLN A 265 20.97 -12.95 -26.36
CA GLN A 265 20.32 -13.51 -25.18
C GLN A 265 19.31 -12.50 -24.62
N THR A 266 18.06 -12.93 -24.41
CA THR A 266 17.01 -12.04 -23.87
C THR A 266 17.10 -11.93 -22.35
N TRP A 267 16.38 -10.95 -21.79
CA TRP A 267 16.22 -10.85 -20.34
C TRP A 267 15.65 -12.13 -19.72
N THR A 268 14.65 -12.75 -20.37
CA THR A 268 14.04 -14.01 -19.97
C THR A 268 15.04 -15.18 -19.95
N ASP A 269 15.92 -15.26 -20.95
CA ASP A 269 16.96 -16.30 -21.01
C ASP A 269 17.99 -16.13 -19.88
N VAL A 270 18.35 -14.89 -19.56
CA VAL A 270 19.26 -14.56 -18.45
C VAL A 270 18.60 -14.93 -17.12
N GLN A 271 17.33 -14.56 -16.89
CA GLN A 271 16.57 -14.94 -15.69
C GLN A 271 16.48 -16.47 -15.54
N GLY A 272 16.27 -17.19 -16.64
CA GLY A 272 16.28 -18.66 -16.66
C GLY A 272 17.62 -19.24 -16.20
N SER A 273 18.73 -18.63 -16.65
CA SER A 273 20.10 -19.02 -16.29
C SER A 273 20.47 -18.67 -14.84
N LEU A 274 19.90 -17.59 -14.30
CA LEU A 274 20.03 -17.21 -12.88
C LEU A 274 19.20 -18.13 -11.96
N GLY A 275 18.28 -18.92 -12.52
CA GLY A 275 17.35 -19.74 -11.73
C GLY A 275 16.23 -18.92 -11.09
N ALA A 276 15.96 -17.71 -11.60
CA ALA A 276 14.90 -16.85 -11.11
C ALA A 276 13.54 -17.50 -11.38
N ARG A 277 12.94 -18.15 -10.38
CA ARG A 277 11.60 -18.74 -10.47
C ARG A 277 10.67 -18.13 -9.42
N PRO A 278 9.75 -17.23 -9.81
CA PRO A 278 8.76 -16.66 -8.89
C PRO A 278 7.90 -17.73 -8.24
N GLY A 279 7.85 -17.75 -6.90
CA GLY A 279 7.17 -18.79 -6.12
C GLY A 279 7.50 -20.22 -6.57
N ARG A 280 8.66 -20.44 -7.20
CA ARG A 280 9.10 -21.69 -7.87
C ARG A 280 8.11 -22.30 -8.87
N THR A 281 7.10 -21.55 -9.32
CA THR A 281 5.93 -22.07 -10.03
C THR A 281 6.02 -21.95 -11.53
N LEU A 282 6.20 -20.71 -12.03
CA LEU A 282 6.38 -20.46 -13.46
C LEU A 282 7.87 -20.32 -13.77
N SER A 283 8.29 -20.89 -14.88
CA SER A 283 9.56 -20.51 -15.50
C SER A 283 9.50 -19.05 -15.99
N PRO A 284 10.65 -18.37 -16.16
CA PRO A 284 10.69 -17.03 -16.73
C PRO A 284 9.93 -16.91 -18.06
N ASP A 285 10.05 -17.91 -18.93
CA ASP A 285 9.30 -17.95 -20.20
C ASP A 285 7.78 -17.97 -19.94
N GLU A 286 7.29 -18.92 -19.14
CA GLU A 286 5.86 -19.01 -18.83
C GLU A 286 5.32 -17.72 -18.17
N ARG A 287 6.14 -17.07 -17.34
CA ARG A 287 5.81 -15.80 -16.69
C ARG A 287 5.65 -14.66 -17.69
N VAL A 288 6.61 -14.43 -18.60
CA VAL A 288 6.48 -13.38 -19.62
C VAL A 288 5.35 -13.68 -20.60
N GLN A 289 5.11 -14.96 -20.88
CA GLN A 289 3.99 -15.41 -21.69
C GLN A 289 2.63 -15.07 -21.05
N LEU A 290 2.49 -15.24 -19.73
CA LEU A 290 1.28 -14.86 -19.00
C LEU A 290 1.14 -13.34 -18.93
N LEU A 291 2.18 -12.62 -18.49
CA LEU A 291 2.15 -11.16 -18.35
C LEU A 291 1.78 -10.45 -19.65
N GLY A 292 2.38 -10.83 -20.79
CA GLY A 292 2.02 -10.25 -22.08
C GLY A 292 0.56 -10.51 -22.46
N ARG A 293 -0.01 -11.67 -22.13
CA ARG A 293 -1.44 -11.96 -22.38
C ARG A 293 -2.37 -11.16 -21.47
N LEU A 294 -1.97 -10.96 -20.21
CA LEU A 294 -2.69 -10.07 -19.30
C LEU A 294 -2.68 -8.63 -19.83
N ALA A 295 -1.56 -8.19 -20.40
CA ALA A 295 -1.43 -6.87 -21.03
C ALA A 295 -2.22 -6.70 -22.34
N ASP A 296 -2.63 -7.78 -23.02
CA ASP A 296 -3.51 -7.66 -24.20
C ASP A 296 -4.98 -7.42 -23.81
N LEU A 297 -5.34 -7.63 -22.54
CA LEU A 297 -6.66 -7.32 -22.03
C LEU A 297 -6.74 -5.86 -21.59
N PRO A 298 -7.92 -5.21 -21.71
CA PRO A 298 -8.17 -3.96 -20.99
C PRO A 298 -7.90 -4.12 -19.48
N PRO A 299 -7.49 -3.05 -18.78
CA PRO A 299 -7.10 -3.11 -17.37
C PRO A 299 -8.30 -3.47 -16.46
N PRO A 300 -8.06 -3.75 -15.17
CA PRO A 300 -9.14 -3.90 -14.19
C PRO A 300 -10.06 -2.68 -14.18
N ALA A 301 -11.37 -2.88 -13.95
CA ALA A 301 -12.33 -1.78 -13.84
C ALA A 301 -11.97 -0.77 -12.72
N SER A 302 -11.30 -1.24 -11.67
CA SER A 302 -10.72 -0.40 -10.62
C SER A 302 -9.71 -1.20 -9.80
N THR A 303 -8.89 -0.52 -9.00
CA THR A 303 -8.08 -1.14 -7.94
C THR A 303 -8.94 -1.99 -7.01
N ARG A 304 -10.16 -1.54 -6.66
CA ARG A 304 -11.07 -2.32 -5.81
C ARG A 304 -11.48 -3.64 -6.46
N ALA A 305 -11.85 -3.62 -7.74
CA ALA A 305 -12.23 -4.84 -8.46
C ALA A 305 -11.08 -5.86 -8.53
N LEU A 306 -9.83 -5.38 -8.66
CA LEU A 306 -8.66 -6.24 -8.60
C LEU A 306 -8.43 -6.83 -7.19
N LEU A 307 -8.59 -6.03 -6.15
CA LEU A 307 -8.51 -6.51 -4.77
C LEU A 307 -9.60 -7.53 -4.44
N ASP A 308 -10.83 -7.33 -4.93
CA ASP A 308 -11.93 -8.30 -4.77
C ASP A 308 -11.59 -9.65 -5.42
N ILE A 309 -10.93 -9.63 -6.59
CA ILE A 309 -10.43 -10.84 -7.24
C ILE A 309 -9.40 -11.54 -6.36
N LEU A 310 -8.40 -10.80 -5.83
CA LEU A 310 -7.36 -11.36 -4.97
C LEU A 310 -7.95 -11.92 -3.67
N ASP A 311 -8.88 -11.22 -3.03
CA ASP A 311 -9.58 -11.63 -1.82
C ASP A 311 -10.44 -12.90 -2.01
N SER A 312 -10.85 -13.18 -3.25
CA SER A 312 -11.65 -14.35 -3.60
C SER A 312 -10.81 -15.60 -3.92
N LEU A 313 -9.48 -15.48 -3.94
CA LEU A 313 -8.58 -16.59 -4.20
C LEU A 313 -8.37 -17.44 -2.94
N PRO A 314 -8.35 -18.78 -3.07
CA PRO A 314 -8.05 -19.65 -1.94
C PRO A 314 -6.61 -19.46 -1.47
N ASP A 315 -6.36 -19.61 -0.17
CA ASP A 315 -5.02 -19.68 0.45
C ASP A 315 -4.09 -18.47 0.22
N LEU A 316 -4.62 -17.34 -0.27
CA LEU A 316 -3.89 -16.06 -0.30
C LEU A 316 -3.91 -15.42 1.10
N GLN A 317 -2.74 -15.32 1.76
CA GLN A 317 -2.59 -14.73 3.09
C GLN A 317 -1.73 -13.46 3.04
N GLY A 318 -2.15 -12.41 3.74
CA GLY A 318 -1.38 -11.17 3.91
C GLY A 318 -2.21 -9.91 3.66
N PRO A 319 -1.81 -8.76 4.24
CA PRO A 319 -2.42 -7.47 3.90
C PRO A 319 -2.14 -7.13 2.43
N PRO A 320 -3.01 -6.34 1.77
CA PRO A 320 -2.75 -5.87 0.41
C PRO A 320 -1.45 -5.07 0.38
N PRO A 321 -0.62 -5.23 -0.66
CA PRO A 321 0.63 -4.51 -0.73
C PRO A 321 0.41 -3.01 -0.91
N LEU A 322 1.28 -2.21 -0.32
CA LEU A 322 1.33 -0.77 -0.52
C LEU A 322 2.55 -0.40 -1.39
N PRO A 323 2.40 0.50 -2.37
CA PRO A 323 1.15 1.06 -2.87
C PRO A 323 0.26 -0.01 -3.53
N ALA A 324 -1.06 0.22 -3.48
CA ALA A 324 -2.08 -0.74 -3.91
C ALA A 324 -1.89 -1.20 -5.36
N PRO A 325 -2.18 -2.48 -5.68
CA PRO A 325 -2.05 -3.01 -7.04
C PRO A 325 -3.00 -2.28 -8.01
N ARG A 326 -2.53 -2.00 -9.23
CA ARG A 326 -3.30 -1.25 -10.24
C ARG A 326 -3.56 -2.01 -11.53
N GLY A 327 -2.64 -2.86 -11.96
CA GLY A 327 -2.74 -3.66 -13.17
C GLY A 327 -2.83 -5.15 -12.89
N TRP A 328 -3.24 -5.93 -13.89
CA TRP A 328 -3.25 -7.40 -13.80
C TRP A 328 -1.89 -7.99 -13.42
N ARG A 329 -0.80 -7.36 -13.85
CA ARG A 329 0.56 -7.75 -13.46
C ARG A 329 0.79 -7.68 -11.94
N ASP A 330 0.20 -6.69 -11.27
CA ASP A 330 0.39 -6.48 -9.83
C ASP A 330 -0.36 -7.52 -9.01
N GLY A 331 -1.53 -7.93 -9.50
CA GLY A 331 -2.26 -9.05 -8.93
C GLY A 331 -1.44 -10.34 -9.00
N LEU A 332 -0.85 -10.64 -10.17
CA LEU A 332 0.06 -11.78 -10.32
C LEU A 332 1.28 -11.68 -9.39
N GLY A 333 1.88 -10.50 -9.28
CA GLY A 333 3.01 -10.25 -8.38
C GLY A 333 2.66 -10.50 -6.91
N THR A 334 1.45 -10.16 -6.49
CA THR A 334 0.94 -10.42 -5.12
C THR A 334 0.88 -11.91 -4.80
N LEU A 335 0.53 -12.75 -5.80
CA LEU A 335 0.48 -14.20 -5.62
C LEU A 335 1.87 -14.77 -5.32
N TYR A 336 2.93 -14.27 -5.95
CA TYR A 336 4.29 -14.82 -5.76
C TYR A 336 4.90 -14.54 -4.40
N GLU A 337 4.50 -13.47 -3.72
CA GLU A 337 4.96 -13.16 -2.37
C GLU A 337 4.13 -13.88 -1.30
N SER A 338 2.90 -14.29 -1.63
CA SER A 338 1.92 -14.79 -0.65
C SER A 338 1.62 -16.29 -0.78
N ALA A 339 1.98 -16.93 -1.90
CA ALA A 339 1.69 -18.34 -2.14
C ALA A 339 2.67 -19.27 -1.39
N ARG A 340 2.15 -20.33 -0.77
CA ARG A 340 2.94 -21.44 -0.22
C ARG A 340 3.56 -22.27 -1.36
N ASP A 341 4.70 -22.91 -1.12
CA ASP A 341 5.41 -23.75 -2.11
C ASP A 341 4.52 -24.87 -2.71
N ASP A 342 3.50 -25.33 -1.98
CA ASP A 342 2.49 -26.30 -2.44
C ASP A 342 1.22 -25.58 -2.94
N GLY A 343 0.88 -25.72 -4.23
CA GLY A 343 -0.38 -25.21 -4.82
C GLY A 343 -0.29 -23.88 -5.57
N ALA A 344 0.87 -23.24 -5.65
CA ALA A 344 1.04 -21.93 -6.29
C ALA A 344 0.66 -21.90 -7.80
N LEU A 345 0.76 -23.01 -8.54
CA LEU A 345 0.26 -23.07 -9.93
C LEU A 345 -1.27 -23.01 -9.99
N GLU A 346 -1.96 -23.70 -9.09
CA GLU A 346 -3.43 -23.67 -9.01
C GLU A 346 -3.89 -22.23 -8.75
N LEU A 347 -3.25 -21.55 -7.80
CA LEU A 347 -3.54 -20.15 -7.49
C LEU A 347 -3.39 -19.22 -8.69
N VAL A 348 -2.32 -19.36 -9.47
CA VAL A 348 -2.10 -18.56 -10.69
C VAL A 348 -3.17 -18.83 -11.74
N LEU A 349 -3.60 -20.09 -11.92
CA LEU A 349 -4.64 -20.44 -12.88
C LEU A 349 -6.02 -19.95 -12.43
N ASP A 350 -6.34 -20.06 -11.15
CA ASP A 350 -7.57 -19.53 -10.56
C ASP A 350 -7.64 -18.00 -10.66
N TYR A 351 -6.51 -17.31 -10.51
CA TYR A 351 -6.39 -15.88 -10.76
C TYR A 351 -6.64 -15.54 -12.23
N ALA A 352 -5.96 -16.22 -13.16
CA ALA A 352 -6.15 -15.98 -14.59
C ALA A 352 -7.60 -16.24 -15.04
N MET A 353 -8.28 -17.24 -14.46
CA MET A 353 -9.71 -17.48 -14.70
C MET A 353 -10.61 -16.35 -14.19
N ARG A 354 -10.28 -15.75 -13.05
CA ARG A 354 -11.00 -14.57 -12.53
C ARG A 354 -10.74 -13.33 -13.37
N VAL A 355 -9.52 -13.10 -13.84
CA VAL A 355 -9.20 -12.02 -14.80
C VAL A 355 -9.99 -12.18 -16.10
N LEU A 356 -10.13 -13.41 -16.57
CA LEU A 356 -11.00 -13.73 -17.70
C LEU A 356 -12.44 -13.28 -17.41
N ALA A 357 -13.02 -13.64 -16.26
CA ALA A 357 -14.40 -13.31 -15.92
C ALA A 357 -14.66 -11.85 -15.48
N ALA A 358 -13.60 -11.08 -15.19
CA ALA A 358 -13.71 -9.74 -14.62
C ALA A 358 -14.37 -8.71 -15.56
N ASP A 359 -15.13 -7.79 -14.98
CA ASP A 359 -15.56 -6.58 -15.67
C ASP A 359 -14.36 -5.65 -15.92
N ARG A 360 -14.41 -4.92 -17.04
CA ARG A 360 -13.34 -4.04 -17.54
C ARG A 360 -13.94 -2.69 -17.91
N PRO A 361 -13.17 -1.58 -17.81
CA PRO A 361 -13.71 -0.24 -18.03
C PRO A 361 -14.13 -0.03 -19.48
N PHE A 362 -13.49 -0.72 -20.42
CA PHE A 362 -13.85 -0.74 -21.83
C PHE A 362 -13.55 -2.10 -22.45
N THR A 363 -14.03 -2.31 -23.68
CA THR A 363 -13.64 -3.45 -24.52
C THR A 363 -13.18 -2.93 -25.88
N SER A 364 -12.16 -3.55 -26.44
CA SER A 364 -11.64 -3.28 -27.78
C SER A 364 -12.03 -4.40 -28.75
N ALA A 365 -11.85 -4.16 -30.05
CA ALA A 365 -12.05 -5.19 -31.08
C ALA A 365 -11.14 -6.43 -30.90
N THR A 366 -9.98 -6.26 -30.27
CA THR A 366 -9.00 -7.35 -30.01
C THR A 366 -9.26 -8.08 -28.70
N THR A 367 -10.19 -7.60 -27.86
CA THR A 367 -10.46 -8.20 -26.54
C THR A 367 -10.89 -9.68 -26.65
N PRO A 368 -11.76 -10.12 -27.58
CA PRO A 368 -12.10 -11.53 -27.73
C PRO A 368 -10.89 -12.43 -28.02
N ASP A 369 -9.99 -12.01 -28.91
CA ASP A 369 -8.78 -12.77 -29.26
C ASP A 369 -7.81 -12.84 -28.07
N ALA A 370 -7.70 -11.75 -27.29
CA ALA A 370 -6.90 -11.73 -26.07
C ALA A 370 -7.45 -12.70 -25.00
N GLU A 371 -8.78 -12.77 -24.85
CA GLU A 371 -9.44 -13.73 -23.95
C GLU A 371 -9.20 -15.18 -24.37
N GLU A 372 -9.31 -15.48 -25.67
CA GLU A 372 -9.03 -16.81 -26.20
C GLU A 372 -7.55 -17.19 -26.02
N SER A 373 -6.64 -16.25 -26.27
CA SER A 373 -5.20 -16.42 -26.07
C SER A 373 -4.84 -16.72 -24.61
N LEU A 374 -5.48 -16.03 -23.65
CA LEU A 374 -5.32 -16.30 -22.22
C LEU A 374 -5.92 -17.65 -21.83
N TRP A 375 -7.11 -17.99 -22.30
CA TRP A 375 -7.71 -19.31 -22.06
C TRP A 375 -6.84 -20.46 -22.59
N SER A 376 -6.32 -20.33 -23.82
CA SER A 376 -5.42 -21.32 -24.41
C SER A 376 -4.19 -21.58 -23.52
N TRP A 377 -3.61 -20.51 -22.97
CA TRP A 377 -2.49 -20.61 -22.04
C TRP A 377 -2.87 -21.27 -20.71
N ILE A 378 -4.03 -20.92 -20.13
CA ILE A 378 -4.55 -21.55 -18.91
C ILE A 378 -4.70 -23.05 -19.13
N TRP A 379 -5.33 -23.45 -20.24
CA TRP A 379 -5.58 -24.85 -20.57
C TRP A 379 -4.29 -25.63 -20.78
N GLN A 380 -3.32 -25.06 -21.50
CA GLN A 380 -2.01 -25.67 -21.71
C GLN A 380 -1.27 -25.84 -20.37
N SER A 381 -1.25 -24.80 -19.54
CA SER A 381 -0.57 -24.79 -18.24
C SER A 381 -1.17 -25.78 -17.25
N ALA A 382 -2.51 -25.92 -17.27
CA ALA A 382 -3.25 -26.88 -16.47
C ALA A 382 -2.98 -28.34 -16.86
N GLY A 383 -2.34 -28.60 -18.01
CA GLY A 383 -1.92 -29.95 -18.44
C GLY A 383 -1.01 -30.66 -17.43
N ARG A 384 -0.34 -29.91 -16.55
CA ARG A 384 0.49 -30.41 -15.44
C ARG A 384 -0.31 -30.85 -14.21
N LEU A 385 -1.60 -30.54 -14.15
CA LEU A 385 -2.45 -30.74 -12.98
C LEU A 385 -3.39 -31.96 -13.12
N PRO A 386 -3.89 -32.51 -11.99
CA PRO A 386 -4.81 -33.64 -11.99
C PRO A 386 -6.06 -33.40 -12.84
N GLY A 387 -6.62 -34.47 -13.42
CA GLY A 387 -7.80 -34.38 -14.30
C GLY A 387 -9.01 -33.71 -13.67
N ARG A 388 -9.22 -33.85 -12.36
CA ARG A 388 -10.31 -33.19 -11.62
C ARG A 388 -10.21 -31.66 -11.68
N TYR A 389 -9.00 -31.10 -11.56
CA TYR A 389 -8.79 -29.65 -11.57
C TYR A 389 -9.02 -29.10 -12.97
N ARG A 390 -8.48 -29.81 -13.99
CA ARG A 390 -8.74 -29.48 -15.40
C ARG A 390 -10.23 -29.50 -15.77
N ALA A 391 -10.98 -30.48 -15.27
CA ALA A 391 -12.43 -30.54 -15.48
C ALA A 391 -13.14 -29.32 -14.88
N GLY A 392 -12.76 -28.91 -13.66
CA GLY A 392 -13.30 -27.70 -13.01
C GLY A 392 -13.02 -26.42 -13.80
N LEU A 393 -11.80 -26.25 -14.31
CA LEU A 393 -11.46 -25.09 -15.17
C LEU A 393 -12.30 -25.06 -16.46
N ALA A 394 -12.50 -26.22 -17.10
CA ALA A 394 -13.33 -26.32 -18.30
C ALA A 394 -14.79 -25.96 -18.04
N GLU A 395 -15.35 -26.43 -16.92
CA GLU A 395 -16.72 -26.11 -16.51
C GLU A 395 -16.89 -24.61 -16.27
N GLN A 396 -15.99 -23.99 -15.51
CA GLN A 396 -15.97 -22.54 -15.28
C GLN A 396 -15.92 -21.75 -16.60
N HIS A 397 -15.10 -22.19 -17.57
CA HIS A 397 -15.00 -21.54 -18.87
C HIS A 397 -16.30 -21.65 -19.68
N ILE A 398 -16.93 -22.83 -19.70
CA ILE A 398 -18.21 -23.06 -20.39
C ILE A 398 -19.30 -22.17 -19.77
N ASP A 399 -19.40 -22.13 -18.44
CA ASP A 399 -20.40 -21.31 -17.77
C ASP A 399 -20.19 -19.82 -18.03
N ARG A 400 -18.94 -19.36 -18.08
CA ARG A 400 -18.61 -17.99 -18.49
C ARG A 400 -19.12 -17.67 -19.89
N LEU A 401 -18.87 -18.54 -20.87
CA LEU A 401 -19.33 -18.33 -22.25
C LEU A 401 -20.87 -18.27 -22.31
N ARG A 402 -21.56 -19.15 -21.58
CA ARG A 402 -23.04 -19.13 -21.47
C ARG A 402 -23.54 -17.83 -20.85
N HIS A 403 -22.90 -17.35 -19.78
CA HIS A 403 -23.26 -16.06 -19.16
C HIS A 403 -23.09 -14.88 -20.12
N ARG A 404 -22.02 -14.87 -20.91
CA ARG A 404 -21.79 -13.85 -21.95
C ARG A 404 -22.88 -13.88 -23.02
N GLU A 405 -23.19 -15.06 -23.55
CA GLU A 405 -24.28 -15.22 -24.53
C GLU A 405 -25.62 -14.72 -23.99
N ARG A 406 -25.91 -15.00 -22.71
CA ARG A 406 -27.13 -14.52 -22.05
C ARG A 406 -27.17 -13.00 -21.98
N ARG A 407 -26.08 -12.34 -21.55
CA ARG A 407 -25.98 -10.86 -21.50
C ARG A 407 -26.17 -10.23 -22.89
N VAL A 408 -25.59 -10.84 -23.94
CA VAL A 408 -25.76 -10.35 -25.32
C VAL A 408 -27.22 -10.47 -25.78
N ARG A 409 -27.90 -11.57 -25.45
CA ARG A 409 -29.33 -11.74 -25.77
C ARG A 409 -30.23 -10.77 -24.99
N GLU A 410 -29.97 -10.58 -23.70
CA GLU A 410 -30.71 -9.65 -22.83
C GLU A 410 -30.55 -8.20 -23.31
N ASN A 411 -29.32 -7.78 -23.65
CA ASN A 411 -29.06 -6.45 -24.20
C ASN A 411 -29.59 -6.27 -25.65
N GLY A 412 -29.64 -7.36 -26.44
CA GLY A 412 -30.16 -7.35 -27.81
C GLY A 412 -31.70 -7.36 -27.90
N GLN A 413 -32.41 -7.80 -26.87
CA GLN A 413 -33.88 -7.85 -26.85
C GLN A 413 -34.55 -6.55 -26.38
N GLY A 414 -33.80 -5.57 -25.85
CA GLY A 414 -34.32 -4.25 -25.46
C GLY A 414 -34.57 -3.26 -26.63
N GLY A 415 -34.27 -3.65 -27.87
CA GLY A 415 -34.21 -2.76 -29.04
C GLY A 415 -35.19 -3.05 -30.18
N THR A 416 -36.38 -3.62 -29.91
CA THR A 416 -37.44 -3.73 -30.94
C THR A 416 -38.77 -3.15 -30.43
N PRO A 417 -39.28 -2.03 -30.99
CA PRO A 417 -40.63 -1.59 -30.71
C PRO A 417 -41.60 -2.58 -31.34
N ARG A 418 -42.47 -3.21 -30.53
CA ARG A 418 -43.63 -3.94 -31.05
C ARG A 418 -44.48 -2.98 -31.89
N PRO A 419 -44.90 -3.35 -33.11
CA PRO A 419 -45.82 -2.51 -33.87
C PRO A 419 -47.16 -2.48 -33.14
N ALA A 420 -47.63 -1.27 -32.84
CA ALA A 420 -48.95 -1.02 -32.33
C ALA A 420 -49.97 -1.53 -33.35
N MET A 421 -50.88 -2.36 -32.85
CA MET A 421 -51.97 -2.94 -33.60
C MET A 421 -52.94 -1.83 -34.02
N ASP A 422 -53.21 -1.77 -35.33
CA ASP A 422 -54.16 -0.88 -35.99
C ASP A 422 -55.53 -0.86 -35.30
N THR A 423 -55.99 0.34 -34.92
CA THR A 423 -57.41 0.70 -34.95
C THR A 423 -57.61 1.87 -35.90
N ARG A 424 -58.05 1.51 -37.11
CA ARG A 424 -58.70 2.40 -38.09
C ARG A 424 -59.78 3.24 -37.42
N THR A 425 -59.82 4.53 -37.73
CA THR A 425 -60.89 5.17 -38.53
C THR A 425 -60.56 6.63 -38.82
N GLY A 426 -60.97 7.09 -40.01
CA GLY A 426 -61.18 8.52 -40.29
C GLY A 426 -60.07 9.18 -41.09
N THR A 427 -59.87 8.82 -42.35
CA THR A 427 -60.33 9.61 -43.53
C THR A 427 -59.94 11.09 -43.51
N GLY A 428 -59.23 11.48 -44.55
CA GLY A 428 -59.48 12.79 -45.16
C GLY A 428 -58.24 13.63 -45.44
N GLY A 429 -57.47 13.19 -46.43
CA GLY A 429 -57.23 14.03 -47.59
C GLY A 429 -56.36 15.27 -47.40
N GLY A 430 -55.20 15.19 -48.05
CA GLY A 430 -55.04 16.07 -49.20
C GLY A 430 -53.91 17.07 -49.11
N PHE A 431 -52.97 16.87 -50.03
CA PHE A 431 -52.30 17.90 -50.84
C PHE A 431 -51.68 19.06 -50.04
N GLY A 432 -50.37 19.21 -49.98
CA GLY A 432 -49.42 19.00 -51.06
C GLY A 432 -48.64 20.29 -51.24
N THR A 433 -47.34 20.15 -51.46
CA THR A 433 -46.45 21.02 -52.26
C THR A 433 -46.42 22.52 -51.92
N ALA A 434 -45.32 23.24 -51.93
CA ALA A 434 -43.89 23.03 -52.13
C ALA A 434 -43.32 24.47 -52.16
N PHE A 435 -42.01 24.59 -52.12
CA PHE A 435 -41.21 25.79 -52.45
C PHE A 435 -41.11 26.90 -51.40
N GLY A 436 -39.89 27.02 -50.86
CA GLY A 436 -39.34 28.31 -50.39
C GLY A 436 -39.12 29.29 -51.56
N PRO A 437 -38.60 30.50 -51.32
CA PRO A 437 -37.28 30.70 -50.70
C PRO A 437 -37.19 31.90 -49.72
N GLY A 438 -36.06 32.02 -49.02
CA GLY A 438 -35.65 33.26 -48.32
C GLY A 438 -35.36 34.42 -49.29
N PRO A 439 -34.86 35.60 -48.86
CA PRO A 439 -33.91 35.81 -47.76
C PRO A 439 -34.23 36.98 -46.81
N GLY A 440 -33.41 37.11 -45.76
CA GLY A 440 -33.63 38.01 -44.63
C GLY A 440 -33.28 39.48 -44.84
N THR A 441 -33.66 40.27 -43.84
CA THR A 441 -33.07 41.57 -43.46
C THR A 441 -33.36 41.84 -41.97
N ASP A 442 -32.29 42.15 -41.25
CA ASP A 442 -32.10 43.05 -40.09
C ASP A 442 -33.24 43.30 -39.05
N THR A 443 -32.88 42.96 -37.80
CA THR A 443 -33.08 43.56 -36.44
C THR A 443 -33.89 44.88 -36.28
N PRO A 444 -34.29 45.37 -35.06
CA PRO A 444 -34.23 44.85 -33.67
C PRO A 444 -35.47 45.16 -32.74
N ALA A 445 -35.39 44.71 -31.47
CA ALA A 445 -35.97 45.30 -30.24
C ALA A 445 -37.49 45.22 -29.90
N GLY A 446 -37.74 45.06 -28.58
CA GLY A 446 -38.96 45.48 -27.87
C GLY A 446 -39.83 44.34 -27.32
N THR A 447 -39.94 44.17 -25.98
CA THR A 447 -41.11 44.59 -25.14
C THR A 447 -42.29 43.61 -25.26
N GLU A 448 -43.06 43.17 -24.26
CA GLU A 448 -43.58 43.70 -22.98
C GLU A 448 -44.36 42.51 -22.36
N THR A 449 -44.17 42.17 -21.09
CA THR A 449 -45.14 42.31 -19.96
C THR A 449 -46.61 41.91 -20.16
N ALA A 450 -47.08 41.17 -19.13
CA ALA A 450 -48.45 41.06 -18.60
C ALA A 450 -49.41 40.12 -19.36
N HIS A 451 -50.29 39.30 -18.76
CA HIS A 451 -51.02 39.38 -17.49
C HIS A 451 -51.53 37.97 -17.07
N ASP A 452 -51.81 37.84 -15.76
CA ASP A 452 -52.88 37.03 -15.13
C ASP A 452 -52.82 35.49 -15.17
N ALA A 453 -53.28 34.75 -14.16
CA ALA A 453 -53.69 35.03 -12.78
C ALA A 453 -53.92 33.66 -12.08
N SER A 454 -53.85 33.67 -10.75
CA SER A 454 -54.52 32.71 -9.83
C SER A 454 -53.93 31.29 -9.75
N GLY A 455 -53.68 30.68 -8.59
CA GLY A 455 -53.98 31.03 -7.21
C GLY A 455 -54.13 29.73 -6.39
N VAL A 456 -53.80 29.84 -5.10
CA VAL A 456 -54.14 28.91 -4.00
C VAL A 456 -53.31 27.60 -3.95
N GLY A 457 -52.62 27.24 -2.88
CA GLY A 457 -52.45 27.82 -1.56
C GLY A 457 -51.73 26.82 -0.66
N THR A 458 -50.58 27.20 -0.12
CA THR A 458 -49.94 26.56 1.03
C THR A 458 -50.23 27.42 2.26
N VAL A 459 -50.80 26.81 3.29
CA VAL A 459 -50.94 27.45 4.60
C VAL A 459 -49.56 27.53 5.25
N SER A 460 -49.24 28.76 5.62
CA SER A 460 -48.04 29.21 6.31
C SER A 460 -48.11 29.00 7.81
N SER A 461 -46.99 29.36 8.43
CA SER A 461 -46.81 30.09 9.70
C SER A 461 -46.09 29.25 10.76
N SER A 462 -45.09 29.76 11.46
CA SER A 462 -44.46 31.10 11.57
C SER A 462 -43.31 30.89 12.58
N GLY A 463 -42.14 31.52 12.53
CA GLY A 463 -41.82 32.87 12.07
C GLY A 463 -41.70 33.81 13.29
N ALA A 464 -40.46 34.22 13.61
CA ALA A 464 -40.05 35.52 14.16
C ALA A 464 -38.50 35.48 14.32
N ASP A 465 -37.68 36.08 13.44
CA ASP A 465 -37.35 37.52 13.26
C ASP A 465 -36.72 38.16 14.52
N THR A 466 -35.62 38.92 14.55
CA THR A 466 -34.64 39.58 13.61
C THR A 466 -33.52 40.21 14.52
N PRO A 467 -32.60 41.14 14.11
CA PRO A 467 -31.55 41.08 13.07
C PRO A 467 -30.15 41.63 13.52
N TYR A 468 -29.13 41.36 12.67
CA TYR A 468 -27.91 42.12 12.31
C TYR A 468 -27.09 42.97 13.32
N GLY A 469 -25.78 42.67 13.35
CA GLY A 469 -24.69 43.57 13.73
C GLY A 469 -23.31 43.02 13.35
N THR A 470 -22.78 43.45 12.20
CA THR A 470 -21.44 43.16 11.68
C THR A 470 -20.33 43.78 12.54
N LEU A 471 -19.29 43.04 12.94
CA LEU A 471 -17.96 43.58 13.26
C LEU A 471 -16.81 42.54 13.09
N ALA A 472 -15.68 43.09 12.65
CA ALA A 472 -14.33 42.62 12.30
C ALA A 472 -13.62 41.53 13.17
N PRO A 473 -12.49 40.95 12.66
CA PRO A 473 -11.86 39.75 13.23
C PRO A 473 -11.06 40.06 14.51
N LEU A 474 -11.24 39.24 15.53
CA LEU A 474 -10.53 39.37 16.80
C LEU A 474 -9.20 38.61 16.79
N THR A 475 -8.18 39.39 17.08
CA THR A 475 -6.77 39.08 17.28
C THR A 475 -6.57 38.19 18.52
N VAL A 476 -5.63 37.24 18.43
CA VAL A 476 -5.12 36.41 19.53
C VAL A 476 -4.44 37.30 20.58
N PRO A 477 -4.76 37.21 21.88
CA PRO A 477 -4.01 37.89 22.93
C PRO A 477 -2.79 37.04 23.36
N PRO A 478 -1.67 37.66 23.79
CA PRO A 478 -0.48 36.94 24.23
C PRO A 478 -0.63 36.41 25.67
N HIS A 479 0.10 35.32 25.95
CA HIS A 479 0.26 34.68 27.26
C HIS A 479 0.58 35.68 28.41
N PRO A 480 0.04 35.47 29.62
CA PRO A 480 0.66 35.96 30.83
C PRO A 480 1.46 34.83 31.51
N ASN A 481 2.78 35.04 31.58
CA ASN A 481 3.63 34.42 32.59
C ASN A 481 3.05 34.73 33.98
N GLY A 482 2.69 33.70 34.73
CA GLY A 482 2.22 33.85 36.11
C GLY A 482 1.94 32.51 36.74
N THR A 483 2.88 32.02 37.55
CA THR A 483 2.69 30.88 38.46
C THR A 483 1.44 31.10 39.32
N PRO A 484 0.42 30.23 39.30
CA PRO A 484 -0.69 30.38 40.24
C PRO A 484 -0.27 29.84 41.62
N ALA A 485 -0.30 30.73 42.61
CA ALA A 485 -0.23 30.41 44.03
C ALA A 485 -1.45 29.56 44.47
N PRO A 486 -1.33 28.73 45.53
CA PRO A 486 -2.33 27.75 45.89
C PRO A 486 -3.58 28.40 46.50
N VAL A 487 -4.76 28.02 46.02
CA VAL A 487 -6.05 28.35 46.64
C VAL A 487 -6.29 27.35 47.79
N PRO A 488 -6.46 27.79 49.05
CA PRO A 488 -6.71 26.88 50.15
C PRO A 488 -8.20 26.52 50.26
N GLY A 489 -8.49 25.22 50.44
CA GLY A 489 -9.70 24.78 51.13
C GLY A 489 -10.82 24.17 50.28
N ILE A 490 -10.54 23.06 49.62
CA ILE A 490 -11.50 21.94 49.58
C ILE A 490 -10.70 20.70 50.00
N PRO A 491 -11.07 20.00 51.10
CA PRO A 491 -10.39 18.78 51.48
C PRO A 491 -10.74 17.72 50.44
N VAL A 492 -9.92 17.59 49.40
CA VAL A 492 -9.83 16.35 48.64
C VAL A 492 -9.27 15.34 49.62
N GLN A 493 -10.15 14.60 50.28
CA GLN A 493 -9.73 13.34 50.87
C GLN A 493 -9.19 12.51 49.71
N PRO A 494 -7.91 12.08 49.73
CA PRO A 494 -7.45 11.10 48.76
C PRO A 494 -8.31 9.86 49.02
N SER A 495 -9.23 9.57 48.10
CA SER A 495 -9.91 8.29 48.14
C SER A 495 -8.80 7.25 48.10
N ARG A 496 -8.82 6.35 49.09
CA ARG A 496 -8.01 5.14 49.16
C ARG A 496 -8.34 4.16 48.01
N ALA A 497 -8.69 4.66 46.82
CA ALA A 497 -8.63 3.92 45.57
C ALA A 497 -7.14 3.79 45.23
N GLN A 498 -6.53 2.83 45.93
CA GLN A 498 -5.20 2.25 45.72
C GLN A 498 -4.50 2.76 44.46
N GLN A 499 -3.47 3.57 44.67
CA GLN A 499 -2.24 3.43 43.91
C GLN A 499 -1.87 1.95 43.97
N ALA A 500 -2.37 1.17 43.02
CA ALA A 500 -1.93 -0.20 42.84
C ALA A 500 -0.43 -0.08 42.56
N ARG A 501 0.40 -0.61 43.46
CA ARG A 501 1.81 -0.82 43.13
C ARG A 501 1.85 -1.47 41.75
N PRO A 502 2.72 -1.02 40.83
CA PRO A 502 2.84 -1.66 39.53
C PRO A 502 3.03 -3.16 39.78
N ARG A 503 2.20 -3.99 39.16
CA ARG A 503 2.27 -5.43 39.36
C ARG A 503 3.29 -6.00 38.39
N PRO A 504 3.95 -7.12 38.75
CA PRO A 504 4.73 -7.83 37.76
C PRO A 504 3.85 -8.24 36.58
N ALA A 505 4.34 -8.01 35.38
CA ALA A 505 3.66 -8.31 34.13
C ALA A 505 4.61 -9.09 33.23
N VAL A 506 4.07 -9.76 32.23
CA VAL A 506 4.89 -10.39 31.19
C VAL A 506 4.80 -9.53 29.94
N LEU A 507 5.94 -9.12 29.41
CA LEU A 507 6.05 -8.42 28.14
C LEU A 507 6.49 -9.41 27.08
N LEU A 508 5.70 -9.55 26.02
CA LEU A 508 6.07 -10.23 24.78
C LEU A 508 6.31 -9.15 23.73
N GLU A 509 7.56 -9.02 23.28
CA GLU A 509 7.92 -8.13 22.18
C GLU A 509 8.03 -8.98 20.92
N ILE A 510 7.31 -8.58 19.88
CA ILE A 510 7.38 -9.20 18.55
C ILE A 510 7.82 -8.12 17.58
N LEU A 511 9.06 -8.23 17.14
CA LEU A 511 9.66 -7.36 16.16
C LEU A 511 9.62 -8.10 14.81
N PRO A 512 8.70 -7.73 13.88
CA PRO A 512 8.73 -8.29 12.54
C PRO A 512 10.10 -7.99 11.96
N ARG A 513 10.65 -8.93 11.20
CA ARG A 513 11.82 -8.64 10.38
C ARG A 513 11.30 -8.04 9.09
N PRO A 514 11.52 -6.74 8.81
CA PRO A 514 10.98 -6.12 7.60
C PRO A 514 11.28 -6.95 6.34
N TRP A 515 12.48 -7.52 6.22
CA TRP A 515 12.94 -8.35 5.09
C TRP A 515 12.42 -9.80 5.05
N GLU A 516 11.73 -10.28 6.07
CA GLU A 516 11.10 -11.60 6.12
C GLU A 516 9.70 -11.45 6.76
N PRO A 517 8.66 -11.07 5.99
CA PRO A 517 7.37 -10.64 6.55
C PRO A 517 6.62 -11.75 7.29
N ASP A 518 6.95 -13.01 7.01
CA ASP A 518 6.44 -14.16 7.74
C ASP A 518 7.35 -14.59 8.92
N ARG A 519 8.38 -13.79 9.23
CA ARG A 519 9.32 -13.97 10.34
C ARG A 519 9.37 -12.76 11.27
N CYS A 520 9.72 -13.04 12.50
CA CYS A 520 9.96 -12.03 13.52
C CYS A 520 11.08 -12.47 14.45
N ASP A 521 11.71 -11.49 15.07
CA ASP A 521 12.45 -11.68 16.29
C ASP A 521 11.46 -11.48 17.44
N TRP A 522 11.56 -12.30 18.47
CA TRP A 522 10.69 -12.15 19.63
C TRP A 522 11.47 -12.35 20.92
N THR A 523 11.07 -11.59 21.93
CA THR A 523 11.61 -11.68 23.29
C THR A 523 10.46 -11.71 24.28
N VAL A 524 10.69 -12.38 25.41
CA VAL A 524 9.76 -12.36 26.54
C VAL A 524 10.50 -11.80 27.73
N SER A 525 9.94 -10.82 28.41
CA SER A 525 10.54 -10.17 29.57
C SER A 525 9.58 -10.20 30.75
N VAL A 526 10.11 -10.43 31.95
CA VAL A 526 9.38 -10.24 33.21
C VAL A 526 9.53 -8.78 33.62
N LEU A 527 8.43 -8.03 33.57
CA LEU A 527 8.38 -6.65 34.06
C LEU A 527 8.16 -6.66 35.56
N HIS A 528 8.97 -5.89 36.28
CA HIS A 528 8.91 -5.77 37.73
C HIS A 528 8.13 -4.54 38.18
N ALA A 529 7.69 -4.57 39.44
CA ALA A 529 6.94 -3.49 40.07
C ALA A 529 7.71 -2.16 40.16
N ASP A 530 9.04 -2.21 40.10
CA ASP A 530 9.96 -1.08 40.18
C ASP A 530 10.34 -0.52 38.80
N GLY A 531 9.79 -1.07 37.72
CA GLY A 531 10.06 -0.67 36.34
C GLY A 531 11.23 -1.40 35.68
N GLY A 532 11.89 -2.35 36.36
CA GLY A 532 12.89 -3.23 35.75
C GLY A 532 12.28 -4.27 34.80
N ALA A 533 13.08 -4.79 33.88
CA ALA A 533 12.69 -5.88 32.98
C ALA A 533 13.80 -6.96 32.94
N ASP A 534 13.44 -8.21 33.23
CA ASP A 534 14.34 -9.36 33.09
C ASP A 534 14.01 -10.13 31.80
N PRO A 535 14.85 -10.04 30.76
CA PRO A 535 14.62 -10.77 29.52
C PRO A 535 14.86 -12.28 29.70
N LEU A 536 13.98 -13.07 29.11
CA LEU A 536 14.11 -14.52 28.95
C LEU A 536 14.58 -14.85 27.52
N PRO A 537 15.07 -16.08 27.26
CA PRO A 537 15.50 -16.49 25.93
C PRO A 537 14.41 -16.27 24.87
N GLY A 538 14.72 -15.39 23.92
CA GLY A 538 13.98 -15.20 22.69
C GLY A 538 14.54 -16.05 21.55
N GLU A 539 13.90 -15.98 20.40
CA GLU A 539 14.41 -16.54 19.16
C GLU A 539 14.39 -15.46 18.09
N GLU A 540 15.48 -15.38 17.33
CA GLU A 540 15.54 -14.57 16.12
C GLU A 540 14.98 -15.35 14.94
N ARG A 541 14.33 -14.65 14.00
CA ARG A 541 13.93 -15.20 12.70
C ARG A 541 12.99 -16.41 12.82
N ALA A 542 12.06 -16.38 13.78
CA ALA A 542 11.00 -17.39 13.93
C ALA A 542 9.81 -17.10 13.01
N ARG A 543 9.08 -18.11 12.52
CA ARG A 543 7.85 -17.86 11.74
C ARG A 543 6.74 -17.32 12.62
N ILE A 544 6.06 -16.26 12.20
CA ILE A 544 4.93 -15.67 12.94
C ILE A 544 3.84 -16.73 13.21
N VAL A 545 3.52 -17.56 12.21
CA VAL A 545 2.51 -18.63 12.32
C VAL A 545 2.90 -19.76 13.29
N GLU A 546 4.21 -19.95 13.54
CA GLU A 546 4.71 -20.97 14.45
C GLU A 546 4.93 -20.44 15.87
N LEU A 547 4.77 -19.12 16.09
CA LEU A 547 5.03 -18.49 17.37
C LEU A 547 4.29 -19.14 18.54
N PRO A 548 2.98 -19.46 18.47
CA PRO A 548 2.27 -20.02 19.62
C PRO A 548 2.98 -21.24 20.21
N GLY A 549 3.42 -22.18 19.37
CA GLY A 549 4.14 -23.36 19.84
C GLY A 549 5.57 -23.07 20.31
N ARG A 550 6.28 -22.14 19.64
CA ARG A 550 7.68 -21.80 19.96
C ARG A 550 7.81 -21.04 21.27
N ILE A 551 6.91 -20.10 21.55
CA ILE A 551 6.96 -19.26 22.76
C ILE A 551 6.43 -19.96 24.01
N ALA A 552 5.77 -21.11 23.87
CA ALA A 552 5.04 -21.77 24.95
C ALA A 552 5.89 -22.00 26.21
N GLY A 553 7.11 -22.52 26.05
CA GLY A 553 8.02 -22.78 27.16
C GLY A 553 8.49 -21.50 27.86
N THR A 554 8.84 -20.48 27.09
CA THR A 554 9.30 -19.19 27.62
C THR A 554 8.18 -18.43 28.33
N LEU A 555 6.97 -18.43 27.76
CA LEU A 555 5.79 -17.85 28.42
C LEU A 555 5.43 -18.59 29.71
N ALA A 556 5.45 -19.92 29.72
CA ALA A 556 5.16 -20.71 30.92
C ALA A 556 6.15 -20.40 32.06
N GLU A 557 7.43 -20.18 31.74
CA GLU A 557 8.43 -19.74 32.71
C GLU A 557 8.19 -18.31 33.18
N ALA A 558 7.88 -17.37 32.28
CA ALA A 558 7.56 -15.99 32.64
C ALA A 558 6.34 -15.92 33.57
N PHE A 559 5.27 -16.63 33.23
CA PHE A 559 4.06 -16.70 34.03
C PHE A 559 4.30 -17.34 35.40
N ARG A 560 5.13 -18.38 35.50
CA ARG A 560 5.52 -18.97 36.80
C ARG A 560 6.18 -17.95 37.73
N ARG A 561 6.91 -16.96 37.18
CA ARG A 561 7.58 -15.90 37.95
C ARG A 561 6.64 -14.76 38.35
N CYS A 562 5.56 -14.53 37.59
CA CYS A 562 4.66 -13.38 37.78
C CYS A 562 3.30 -13.73 38.41
N ASP A 563 2.79 -14.95 38.20
CA ASP A 563 1.43 -15.33 38.60
C ASP A 563 1.29 -15.43 40.13
N GLU A 564 0.23 -14.84 40.67
CA GLU A 564 -0.18 -14.99 42.07
C GLU A 564 -1.39 -15.95 42.17
N PRO A 565 -1.59 -16.64 43.31
CA PRO A 565 -2.75 -17.51 43.50
C PRO A 565 -4.09 -16.80 43.21
N GLY A 566 -4.82 -17.28 42.20
CA GLY A 566 -6.11 -16.71 41.78
C GLY A 566 -6.02 -15.38 41.05
N ARG A 567 -4.82 -14.94 40.65
CA ARG A 567 -4.57 -13.68 39.95
C ARG A 567 -3.47 -13.86 38.89
N PRO A 568 -3.84 -14.23 37.65
CA PRO A 568 -2.87 -14.37 36.59
C PRO A 568 -2.26 -13.01 36.21
N ALA A 569 -0.97 -13.01 35.88
CA ALA A 569 -0.25 -11.83 35.42
C ALA A 569 -0.76 -11.36 34.06
N VAL A 570 -0.75 -10.04 33.86
CA VAL A 570 -1.11 -9.41 32.58
C VAL A 570 -0.03 -9.72 31.55
N LEU A 571 -0.43 -10.19 30.38
CA LEU A 571 0.43 -10.28 29.20
C LEU A 571 0.31 -8.98 28.39
N GLN A 572 1.39 -8.20 28.36
CA GLN A 572 1.56 -7.05 27.49
C GLN A 572 2.22 -7.52 26.19
N VAL A 573 1.57 -7.29 25.05
CA VAL A 573 2.06 -7.67 23.73
C VAL A 573 2.51 -6.41 23.01
N ALA A 574 3.82 -6.15 22.97
CA ALA A 574 4.39 -5.04 22.23
C ALA A 574 4.67 -5.46 20.79
N VAL A 575 3.97 -4.80 19.87
CA VAL A 575 4.05 -5.02 18.43
C VAL A 575 4.14 -3.68 17.71
N PRO A 576 4.86 -3.57 16.59
CA PRO A 576 4.74 -2.43 15.70
C PRO A 576 3.31 -2.25 15.19
N HIS A 577 2.96 -1.05 14.77
CA HIS A 577 1.60 -0.72 14.35
C HIS A 577 1.08 -1.63 13.21
N VAL A 578 1.97 -2.12 12.33
CA VAL A 578 1.63 -3.06 11.23
C VAL A 578 1.16 -4.43 11.72
N LEU A 579 1.49 -4.81 12.96
CA LEU A 579 1.14 -6.09 13.56
C LEU A 579 0.02 -5.97 14.61
N LEU A 580 -0.63 -4.81 14.76
CA LEU A 580 -1.76 -4.62 15.70
C LEU A 580 -2.96 -5.55 15.40
N GLY A 581 -3.01 -6.11 14.19
CA GLY A 581 -3.99 -7.13 13.82
C GLY A 581 -3.75 -8.53 14.40
N LEU A 582 -2.58 -8.81 15.01
CA LEU A 582 -2.28 -10.12 15.59
C LEU A 582 -3.23 -10.46 16.75
N ASP A 583 -3.68 -11.71 16.78
CA ASP A 583 -4.70 -12.22 17.69
C ASP A 583 -4.10 -13.03 18.86
N VAL A 584 -3.09 -12.47 19.52
CA VAL A 584 -2.33 -13.17 20.59
C VAL A 584 -3.23 -13.69 21.72
N ASP A 585 -4.34 -13.01 22.03
CA ASP A 585 -5.34 -13.48 23.00
C ASP A 585 -6.09 -14.75 22.56
N ALA A 586 -6.14 -15.05 21.26
CA ALA A 586 -6.72 -16.28 20.72
C ALA A 586 -5.70 -17.43 20.62
N TRP A 587 -4.41 -17.16 20.83
CA TRP A 587 -3.37 -18.18 20.71
C TRP A 587 -3.51 -19.26 21.78
N ARG A 588 -3.22 -20.50 21.37
CA ARG A 588 -3.12 -21.68 22.24
C ARG A 588 -1.69 -22.22 22.15
N PRO A 589 -0.75 -21.69 22.95
CA PRO A 589 0.63 -22.17 22.94
C PRO A 589 0.74 -23.67 23.20
N VAL A 590 -0.13 -24.19 24.06
CA VAL A 590 -0.37 -25.63 24.25
C VAL A 590 -1.77 -25.96 23.68
N PRO A 591 -1.90 -26.84 22.69
CA PRO A 591 -3.18 -27.07 21.99
C PRO A 591 -4.36 -27.50 22.88
N GLU A 592 -4.08 -28.18 24.00
CA GLU A 592 -5.09 -28.67 24.95
C GLU A 592 -5.50 -27.62 26.00
N GLU A 593 -4.82 -26.47 26.06
CA GLU A 593 -5.11 -25.39 27.00
C GLU A 593 -6.06 -24.35 26.41
N GLU A 594 -6.65 -23.54 27.30
CA GLU A 594 -7.48 -22.40 26.93
C GLU A 594 -6.67 -21.32 26.17
N PRO A 595 -7.32 -20.49 25.33
CA PRO A 595 -6.63 -19.37 24.70
C PRO A 595 -6.05 -18.41 25.73
N LEU A 596 -4.93 -17.76 25.40
CA LEU A 596 -4.25 -16.84 26.32
C LEU A 596 -5.17 -15.78 26.92
N GLY A 597 -6.08 -15.21 26.13
CA GLY A 597 -7.04 -14.19 26.58
C GLY A 597 -8.13 -14.69 27.52
N VAL A 598 -8.42 -16.00 27.51
CA VAL A 598 -9.32 -16.67 28.46
C VAL A 598 -8.59 -17.01 29.73
N ALA A 599 -7.32 -17.40 29.64
CA ALA A 599 -6.49 -17.75 30.80
C ALA A 599 -6.01 -16.54 31.61
N ARG A 600 -5.82 -15.36 30.97
CA ARG A 600 -5.29 -14.15 31.63
C ARG A 600 -5.64 -12.86 30.89
N PRO A 601 -5.48 -11.67 31.51
CA PRO A 601 -5.56 -10.40 30.81
C PRO A 601 -4.46 -10.26 29.75
N VAL A 602 -4.86 -9.89 28.53
CA VAL A 602 -3.96 -9.66 27.38
C VAL A 602 -4.24 -8.28 26.81
N VAL A 603 -3.20 -7.45 26.76
CA VAL A 603 -3.25 -6.08 26.21
C VAL A 603 -2.20 -5.89 25.13
N VAL A 604 -2.49 -5.02 24.17
CA VAL A 604 -1.59 -4.66 23.08
C VAL A 604 -0.90 -3.34 23.41
N ARG A 605 0.40 -3.24 23.09
CA ARG A 605 1.24 -2.05 23.16
C ARG A 605 1.87 -1.77 21.81
N VAL A 606 2.14 -0.51 21.53
CA VAL A 606 2.66 -0.06 20.22
C VAL A 606 4.15 0.17 20.34
N ALA A 607 4.95 -0.71 19.72
CA ALA A 607 6.40 -0.71 19.86
C ALA A 607 7.09 0.48 19.17
N ASP A 608 6.47 1.04 18.14
CA ASP A 608 6.98 2.07 17.24
C ASP A 608 6.24 3.40 17.40
N ARG A 609 5.55 3.61 18.53
CA ARG A 609 4.70 4.80 18.78
C ARG A 609 5.41 6.13 18.52
N GLU A 610 6.69 6.22 18.86
CA GLU A 610 7.50 7.43 18.72
C GLU A 610 7.84 7.74 17.25
N GLN A 611 7.84 6.72 16.39
CA GLN A 611 8.12 6.84 14.96
C GLN A 611 6.86 7.16 14.14
N LEU A 612 5.68 7.06 14.76
CA LEU A 612 4.40 7.40 14.11
C LEU A 612 4.16 8.91 14.01
N VAL A 613 4.98 9.76 14.66
CA VAL A 613 4.79 11.22 14.60
C VAL A 613 5.43 11.75 13.31
N ASP A 614 4.64 12.41 12.44
CA ASP A 614 5.10 12.94 11.16
C ASP A 614 6.42 13.72 11.31
N ASP A 615 7.38 13.43 10.42
CA ASP A 615 8.65 14.13 10.22
C ASP A 615 9.41 14.52 11.50
N MET A 616 10.06 13.53 12.12
CA MET A 616 11.09 13.74 13.16
C MET A 616 12.17 14.77 12.77
N GLU A 617 12.37 15.05 11.47
CA GLU A 617 13.33 16.03 10.96
C GLU A 617 12.75 17.45 10.73
N ALA A 618 11.43 17.65 10.79
CA ALA A 618 10.77 18.94 10.51
C ALA A 618 10.06 19.58 11.72
N MET A 619 9.86 18.84 12.81
CA MET A 619 9.08 19.30 13.97
C MET A 619 9.99 20.04 14.98
N GLU A 620 9.65 21.30 15.26
CA GLU A 620 10.35 22.08 16.29
C GLU A 620 10.16 21.39 17.66
N GLY A 621 11.20 21.39 18.51
CA GLY A 621 11.18 20.64 19.78
C GLY A 621 9.98 20.92 20.68
N ALA A 622 9.36 22.10 20.60
CA ALA A 622 8.16 22.46 21.36
C ALA A 622 6.94 21.60 20.98
N GLU A 623 6.71 21.32 19.70
CA GLU A 623 5.55 20.54 19.23
C GLU A 623 5.62 19.08 19.66
N TRP A 624 6.82 18.51 19.77
CA TRP A 624 7.04 17.17 20.32
C TRP A 624 6.70 17.09 21.82
N PHE A 625 7.10 18.09 22.60
CA PHE A 625 6.75 18.17 24.03
C PHE A 625 5.23 18.29 24.21
N ASP A 626 4.57 19.13 23.41
CA ASP A 626 3.11 19.31 23.48
C ASP A 626 2.35 18.00 23.18
N ALA A 627 2.79 17.23 22.16
CA ALA A 627 2.17 15.95 21.82
C ALA A 627 2.35 14.89 22.93
N GLN A 628 3.50 14.87 23.60
CA GLN A 628 3.75 13.96 24.72
C GLN A 628 2.95 14.37 25.96
N GLU A 629 2.82 15.67 26.21
CA GLU A 629 1.99 16.20 27.30
C GLU A 629 0.51 15.88 27.08
N GLU A 630 0.00 16.06 25.85
CA GLU A 630 -1.38 15.72 25.48
C GLU A 630 -1.68 14.23 25.73
N ARG A 631 -0.79 13.33 25.27
CA ARG A 631 -0.87 11.89 25.54
C ARG A 631 -0.93 11.59 27.03
N GLY A 632 -0.04 12.20 27.81
CA GLY A 632 -0.02 12.07 29.26
C GLY A 632 -1.30 12.59 29.92
N ALA A 633 -1.87 13.69 29.41
CA ALA A 633 -3.09 14.28 29.93
C ALA A 633 -4.31 13.37 29.68
N ARG A 634 -4.45 12.82 28.47
CA ARG A 634 -5.50 11.83 28.14
C ARG A 634 -5.38 10.59 29.02
N TRP A 635 -4.18 10.03 29.16
CA TRP A 635 -3.92 8.88 30.03
C TRP A 635 -4.34 9.14 31.49
N ARG A 636 -3.88 10.25 32.08
CA ARG A 636 -4.24 10.64 33.45
C ARG A 636 -5.74 10.84 33.62
N TRP A 637 -6.40 11.47 32.64
CA TRP A 637 -7.83 11.70 32.69
C TRP A 637 -8.60 10.38 32.70
N LEU A 638 -8.31 9.45 31.79
CA LEU A 638 -8.95 8.14 31.67
C LEU A 638 -8.76 7.27 32.92
N HIS A 639 -7.68 7.48 33.65
CA HIS A 639 -7.41 6.74 34.89
C HIS A 639 -8.05 7.38 36.13
N ALA A 640 -8.37 8.68 36.09
CA ALA A 640 -9.01 9.41 37.17
C ALA A 640 -10.55 9.48 37.04
N HIS A 641 -11.08 9.36 35.82
CA HIS A 641 -12.49 9.54 35.51
C HIS A 641 -13.05 8.39 34.67
N ARG A 642 -14.38 8.35 34.56
CA ARG A 642 -15.09 7.35 33.78
C ARG A 642 -14.81 7.53 32.29
N ALA A 643 -14.31 6.48 31.65
CA ALA A 643 -14.10 6.41 30.21
C ALA A 643 -15.44 6.49 29.44
N GLN A 644 -15.40 7.04 28.23
CA GLN A 644 -16.52 7.13 27.31
C GLN A 644 -16.14 6.44 25.99
N ALA A 645 -16.81 5.34 25.67
CA ALA A 645 -16.58 4.64 24.41
C ALA A 645 -17.17 5.44 23.24
N GLU A 646 -16.37 5.71 22.21
CA GLU A 646 -16.80 6.40 20.99
C GLU A 646 -16.56 5.49 19.78
N LEU A 647 -17.62 5.15 19.05
CA LEU A 647 -17.51 4.37 17.81
C LEU A 647 -17.02 5.26 16.68
N LEU A 648 -15.88 4.93 16.08
CA LEU A 648 -15.24 5.79 15.08
C LEU A 648 -15.38 5.31 13.65
N ASP A 649 -15.68 4.03 13.43
CA ASP A 649 -15.74 3.43 12.10
C ASP A 649 -17.12 2.91 11.70
N CYS A 650 -18.14 3.16 12.53
CA CYS A 650 -19.48 2.62 12.33
C CYS A 650 -20.55 3.60 12.83
N ASP A 651 -21.44 4.02 11.93
CA ASP A 651 -22.60 4.86 12.22
C ASP A 651 -23.88 4.07 11.92
N ASP A 652 -24.62 3.70 12.97
CA ASP A 652 -25.84 2.85 12.92
C ASP A 652 -25.72 1.60 12.03
N GLY A 653 -24.56 0.94 12.09
CA GLY A 653 -24.26 -0.25 11.29
C GLY A 653 -23.69 0.02 9.90
N LEU A 654 -23.68 1.27 9.45
CA LEU A 654 -22.99 1.69 8.24
C LEU A 654 -21.51 1.97 8.54
N ARG A 655 -20.62 1.39 7.75
CA ARG A 655 -19.17 1.66 7.84
C ARG A 655 -18.92 3.13 7.45
N VAL A 656 -18.16 3.86 8.27
CA VAL A 656 -17.72 5.26 8.03
C VAL A 656 -16.23 5.41 8.31
N PRO A 657 -15.45 6.23 7.58
CA PRO A 657 -13.99 6.27 7.72
C PRO A 657 -13.58 6.76 9.12
N VAL A 658 -12.47 6.22 9.64
CA VAL A 658 -11.91 6.69 10.93
C VAL A 658 -11.45 8.15 10.78
N PRO A 659 -11.84 9.06 11.69
CA PRO A 659 -11.54 10.48 11.58
C PRO A 659 -10.05 10.80 11.45
N THR A 660 -9.73 11.95 10.83
CA THR A 660 -8.36 12.47 10.72
C THR A 660 -7.73 12.70 12.11
N VAL A 661 -6.40 12.75 12.18
CA VAL A 661 -5.66 13.06 13.43
C VAL A 661 -6.18 14.33 14.09
N GLU A 662 -6.34 15.40 13.33
CA GLU A 662 -6.83 16.69 13.83
C GLU A 662 -8.21 16.53 14.49
N LYS A 663 -9.11 15.78 13.83
CA LYS A 663 -10.44 15.52 14.38
C LYS A 663 -10.36 14.64 15.63
N LEU A 664 -9.50 13.63 15.64
CA LEU A 664 -9.26 12.77 16.81
C LEU A 664 -8.73 13.57 18.00
N ARG A 665 -7.80 14.51 17.79
CA ARG A 665 -7.29 15.40 18.85
C ARG A 665 -8.36 16.34 19.39
N SER A 666 -9.37 16.67 18.59
CA SER A 666 -10.52 17.49 19.05
C SER A 666 -11.51 16.75 19.97
N LEU A 667 -11.47 15.40 20.05
CA LEU A 667 -12.36 14.65 20.94
C LEU A 667 -11.92 14.77 22.41
N ALA A 668 -12.88 14.58 23.32
CA ALA A 668 -12.67 14.71 24.75
C ALA A 668 -11.56 13.77 25.27
N TYR A 669 -10.83 14.19 26.30
CA TYR A 669 -9.76 13.37 26.91
C TYR A 669 -10.28 12.06 27.52
N GLY A 670 -11.58 11.97 27.77
CA GLY A 670 -12.25 10.76 28.25
C GLY A 670 -12.67 9.76 27.20
N THR A 671 -12.46 10.08 25.92
CA THR A 671 -12.84 9.21 24.83
C THR A 671 -11.93 7.99 24.75
N VAL A 672 -12.52 6.80 24.70
CA VAL A 672 -11.90 5.54 24.31
C VAL A 672 -12.40 5.20 22.90
N PRO A 673 -11.56 5.35 21.88
CA PRO A 673 -11.87 4.95 20.50
C PRO A 673 -12.27 3.49 20.40
N VAL A 674 -13.36 3.21 19.69
CA VAL A 674 -13.84 1.86 19.40
C VAL A 674 -13.98 1.67 17.90
N LEU A 675 -13.33 0.63 17.36
CA LEU A 675 -13.47 0.20 15.97
C LEU A 675 -14.31 -1.08 15.89
N CYS A 676 -15.53 -0.94 15.41
CA CYS A 676 -16.49 -2.03 15.21
C CYS A 676 -16.16 -2.90 13.99
N ARG A 677 -15.60 -2.30 12.93
CA ARG A 677 -15.38 -2.91 11.62
C ARG A 677 -13.90 -2.83 11.22
N TYR A 678 -13.00 -2.94 12.19
CA TYR A 678 -11.57 -3.01 11.94
C TYR A 678 -11.24 -4.19 11.00
N GLY A 679 -10.50 -3.92 9.92
CA GLY A 679 -10.23 -4.86 8.84
C GLY A 679 -11.26 -4.87 7.69
N ASP A 680 -12.36 -4.10 7.78
CA ASP A 680 -13.25 -3.77 6.65
C ASP A 680 -12.66 -2.55 5.92
N HIS A 681 -11.77 -2.83 4.96
CA HIS A 681 -11.01 -1.84 4.17
C HIS A 681 -11.84 -1.26 3.02
N ARG A 682 -12.82 -0.40 3.32
CA ARG A 682 -13.66 0.29 2.33
C ARG A 682 -13.08 1.62 1.88
N TYR A 683 -12.19 2.20 2.67
CA TYR A 683 -11.56 3.49 2.43
C TYR A 683 -10.04 3.30 2.27
N GLU A 684 -9.44 4.16 1.44
CA GLU A 684 -8.00 4.14 1.08
C GLU A 684 -7.07 4.13 2.31
N ASP A 685 -7.53 4.76 3.38
CA ASP A 685 -6.81 5.05 4.61
C ASP A 685 -7.05 4.06 5.76
N ASP A 686 -7.76 2.96 5.50
CA ASP A 686 -8.22 2.04 6.55
C ASP A 686 -7.09 1.18 7.14
N ALA A 687 -6.04 0.90 6.36
CA ALA A 687 -4.87 0.17 6.86
C ALA A 687 -4.16 0.93 8.00
N ALA A 688 -4.22 2.26 7.96
CA ALA A 688 -3.62 3.15 8.96
C ALA A 688 -4.58 3.52 10.11
N ALA A 689 -5.78 2.93 10.19
CA ALA A 689 -6.81 3.34 11.16
C ALA A 689 -6.34 3.29 12.63
N LEU A 690 -5.72 2.19 13.06
CA LEU A 690 -5.18 2.09 14.43
C LEU A 690 -3.96 2.98 14.63
N ALA A 691 -3.07 3.07 13.63
CA ALA A 691 -1.91 3.97 13.69
C ALA A 691 -2.36 5.44 13.86
N ARG A 692 -3.42 5.85 13.18
CA ARG A 692 -4.04 7.17 13.29
C ARG A 692 -4.62 7.44 14.68
N ILE A 693 -5.24 6.44 15.30
CA ILE A 693 -5.69 6.51 16.70
C ILE A 693 -4.50 6.74 17.64
N VAL A 694 -3.42 5.97 17.48
CA VAL A 694 -2.21 6.12 18.30
C VAL A 694 -1.56 7.50 18.08
N HIS A 695 -1.46 7.94 16.84
CA HIS A 695 -0.94 9.26 16.47
C HIS A 695 -1.84 10.41 16.98
N GLY A 696 -3.16 10.19 17.06
CA GLY A 696 -4.12 11.09 17.70
C GLY A 696 -3.97 11.22 19.21
N GLY A 697 -3.01 10.50 19.82
CA GLY A 697 -2.66 10.61 21.23
C GLY A 697 -3.38 9.62 22.15
N TYR A 698 -4.01 8.58 21.59
CA TYR A 698 -4.78 7.61 22.37
C TYR A 698 -3.93 6.41 22.78
N GLY A 699 -3.67 6.29 24.09
CA GLY A 699 -3.03 5.11 24.70
C GLY A 699 -4.00 4.00 25.09
N VAL A 700 -5.31 4.22 24.94
CA VAL A 700 -6.35 3.21 25.22
C VAL A 700 -7.36 3.22 24.08
N ALA A 701 -7.56 2.07 23.43
CA ALA A 701 -8.51 1.90 22.34
C ALA A 701 -8.99 0.44 22.24
N LEU A 702 -10.13 0.22 21.63
CA LEU A 702 -10.71 -1.11 21.42
C LEU A 702 -11.05 -1.33 19.96
N TRP A 703 -10.93 -2.58 19.52
CA TRP A 703 -11.41 -2.97 18.21
C TRP A 703 -11.89 -4.40 18.21
N ARG A 704 -12.73 -4.71 17.23
CA ARG A 704 -13.16 -6.07 16.95
C ARG A 704 -12.38 -6.63 15.76
N ARG A 705 -11.71 -7.77 15.96
CA ARG A 705 -11.03 -8.52 14.90
C ARG A 705 -12.00 -9.47 14.19
N GLY A 706 -11.78 -9.65 12.88
CA GLY A 706 -12.53 -10.56 12.02
C GLY A 706 -13.32 -9.81 10.94
N ARG A 707 -13.37 -10.38 9.72
CA ARG A 707 -14.13 -9.79 8.61
C ARG A 707 -15.60 -9.67 9.00
N ALA A 708 -16.10 -8.44 9.16
CA ALA A 708 -17.52 -8.21 9.24
C ALA A 708 -18.13 -8.65 7.89
N ARG A 709 -18.91 -9.73 7.88
CA ARG A 709 -19.77 -10.04 6.73
C ARG A 709 -20.70 -8.85 6.50
N PRO A 710 -21.11 -8.54 5.25
CA PRO A 710 -22.03 -7.44 4.96
C PRO A 710 -23.27 -7.43 5.86
N ASP A 711 -23.76 -8.61 6.25
CA ASP A 711 -24.96 -8.82 7.08
C ASP A 711 -24.70 -8.87 8.59
N THR A 712 -23.49 -8.51 9.05
CA THR A 712 -23.15 -8.56 10.49
C THR A 712 -23.91 -7.48 11.24
N VAL A 713 -24.87 -7.88 12.09
CA VAL A 713 -25.57 -6.97 13.00
C VAL A 713 -24.62 -6.58 14.15
N CYS A 714 -24.26 -5.30 14.23
CA CYS A 714 -23.30 -4.78 15.22
C CYS A 714 -23.94 -4.08 16.43
N GLY A 715 -25.27 -4.00 16.50
CA GLY A 715 -25.97 -3.28 17.58
C GLY A 715 -25.69 -3.83 18.98
N GLU A 716 -25.42 -5.13 19.12
CA GLU A 716 -25.00 -5.71 20.41
C GLU A 716 -23.55 -5.39 20.75
N PHE A 717 -22.67 -5.34 19.75
CA PHE A 717 -21.28 -4.91 19.96
C PHE A 717 -21.22 -3.42 20.35
N HIS A 718 -22.03 -2.56 19.72
CA HIS A 718 -22.14 -1.14 20.06
C HIS A 718 -22.60 -0.98 21.52
N ARG A 719 -23.73 -1.62 21.88
CA ARG A 719 -24.25 -1.58 23.25
C ARG A 719 -23.27 -2.16 24.25
N GLY A 720 -22.70 -3.34 24.00
CA GLY A 720 -21.72 -3.98 24.88
C GLY A 720 -20.47 -3.12 25.10
N SER A 721 -19.97 -2.46 24.05
CA SER A 721 -18.81 -1.57 24.15
C SER A 721 -19.12 -0.30 24.97
N VAL A 722 -20.35 0.19 24.94
CA VAL A 722 -20.75 1.32 25.79
C VAL A 722 -21.06 0.85 27.22
N ASP A 723 -21.84 -0.23 27.37
CA ASP A 723 -22.43 -0.64 28.65
C ASP A 723 -21.50 -1.47 29.53
N GLU A 724 -20.58 -2.26 28.96
CA GLU A 724 -19.63 -3.08 29.71
C GLU A 724 -18.24 -2.45 29.80
N ILE A 725 -17.79 -1.78 28.74
CA ILE A 725 -16.44 -1.21 28.68
C ILE A 725 -16.41 0.24 29.18
N ALA A 726 -17.46 1.05 29.00
CA ALA A 726 -17.59 2.36 29.68
C ALA A 726 -18.15 2.21 31.11
N ARG A 727 -18.37 0.98 31.60
CA ARG A 727 -18.86 0.68 32.94
C ARG A 727 -17.85 0.94 34.07
N PRO A 728 -16.57 0.56 33.93
CA PRO A 728 -15.60 0.77 34.98
C PRO A 728 -15.40 2.27 35.26
N PRO A 729 -15.19 2.66 36.52
CA PRO A 729 -15.02 4.07 36.89
C PRO A 729 -13.69 4.67 36.41
N SER A 730 -12.79 3.84 35.87
CA SER A 730 -11.44 4.17 35.44
C SER A 730 -10.96 3.16 34.41
N ALA A 731 -10.17 3.62 33.45
CA ALA A 731 -9.51 2.79 32.43
C ALA A 731 -8.57 1.73 33.03
N ALA A 732 -8.12 1.92 34.29
CA ALA A 732 -7.26 0.97 35.01
C ALA A 732 -7.86 -0.44 35.17
N ARG A 733 -9.18 -0.59 34.97
CA ARG A 733 -9.92 -1.85 35.13
C ARG A 733 -10.28 -2.50 33.79
N LEU A 734 -9.93 -1.88 32.67
CA LEU A 734 -10.24 -2.38 31.33
C LEU A 734 -9.54 -3.71 31.02
N PRO A 735 -8.26 -3.93 31.39
CA PRO A 735 -7.61 -5.23 31.17
C PRO A 735 -8.37 -6.38 31.84
N GLU A 736 -8.79 -6.22 33.10
CA GLU A 736 -9.59 -7.24 33.78
C GLU A 736 -11.01 -7.35 33.22
N ALA A 737 -11.66 -6.24 32.87
CA ALA A 737 -13.01 -6.28 32.29
C ALA A 737 -13.05 -7.04 30.95
N VAL A 738 -12.06 -6.83 30.08
CA VAL A 738 -11.94 -7.55 28.80
C VAL A 738 -11.59 -9.02 29.03
N HIS A 739 -10.76 -9.33 30.02
CA HIS A 739 -10.47 -10.71 30.41
C HIS A 739 -11.73 -11.43 30.92
N ASP A 740 -12.47 -10.86 31.87
CA ASP A 740 -13.71 -11.43 32.39
C ASP A 740 -14.74 -11.66 31.27
N LEU A 741 -14.76 -10.78 30.27
CA LEU A 741 -15.60 -10.92 29.08
C LEU A 741 -15.19 -12.13 28.22
N ARG A 742 -13.88 -12.33 28.00
CA ARG A 742 -13.34 -13.49 27.29
C ARG A 742 -13.59 -14.80 28.05
N VAL A 743 -13.49 -14.80 29.38
CA VAL A 743 -13.84 -15.96 30.23
C VAL A 743 -15.32 -16.35 30.05
N ARG A 744 -16.24 -15.38 30.15
CA ARG A 744 -17.68 -15.65 29.93
C ARG A 744 -17.99 -16.16 28.52
N LEU A 745 -17.28 -15.65 27.51
CA LEU A 745 -17.38 -16.11 26.13
C LEU A 745 -16.88 -17.56 26.00
N GLY A 746 -15.76 -17.91 26.64
CA GLY A 746 -15.21 -19.27 26.68
C GLY A 746 -16.12 -20.28 27.36
N GLU A 747 -16.87 -19.87 28.39
CA GLU A 747 -17.91 -20.66 29.04
C GLU A 747 -19.17 -20.89 28.17
N GLY A 748 -19.26 -20.27 26.99
CA GLY A 748 -20.39 -20.42 26.08
C GLY A 748 -21.63 -19.65 26.49
N ARG A 749 -21.50 -18.58 27.29
CA ARG A 749 -22.66 -17.76 27.70
C ARG A 749 -23.19 -16.98 26.50
N GLY A 750 -24.42 -17.31 26.08
CA GLY A 750 -25.06 -16.78 24.88
C GLY A 750 -25.22 -15.26 24.83
N GLU A 751 -25.11 -14.53 25.93
CA GLU A 751 -25.18 -13.05 25.99
C GLU A 751 -23.85 -12.36 25.62
N THR A 752 -22.74 -13.11 25.51
CA THR A 752 -21.38 -12.55 25.32
C THR A 752 -20.79 -12.78 23.92
N PHE A 753 -21.54 -13.39 23.00
CA PHE A 753 -21.04 -13.72 21.66
C PHE A 753 -20.57 -12.50 20.85
N TRP A 754 -21.13 -11.31 21.13
CA TRP A 754 -20.74 -10.06 20.48
C TRP A 754 -19.29 -9.66 20.76
N ALA A 755 -18.71 -10.15 21.86
CA ALA A 755 -17.34 -9.86 22.29
C ALA A 755 -16.28 -10.70 21.59
N ALA A 756 -16.68 -11.65 20.74
CA ALA A 756 -15.74 -12.43 19.96
C ALA A 756 -14.84 -11.53 19.11
N GLY A 757 -13.52 -11.70 19.29
CA GLY A 757 -12.49 -10.94 18.58
C GLY A 757 -12.17 -9.56 19.18
N VAL A 758 -12.71 -9.20 20.36
CA VAL A 758 -12.37 -7.92 21.02
C VAL A 758 -10.90 -7.88 21.41
N ALA A 759 -10.24 -6.80 21.04
CA ALA A 759 -8.86 -6.48 21.33
C ALA A 759 -8.76 -5.13 22.08
N LEU A 760 -7.77 -5.01 22.95
CA LEU A 760 -7.55 -3.82 23.80
C LEU A 760 -6.11 -3.32 23.62
N LEU A 761 -5.98 -2.10 23.08
CA LEU A 761 -4.77 -1.30 23.18
C LEU A 761 -4.75 -0.69 24.58
N TYR A 762 -3.65 -0.90 25.29
CA TYR A 762 -3.42 -0.33 26.60
C TYR A 762 -1.92 -0.03 26.73
N ASP A 763 -1.53 1.16 26.29
CA ASP A 763 -0.15 1.60 26.17
C ASP A 763 0.09 2.85 27.03
N ASP A 764 0.74 2.65 28.17
CA ASP A 764 1.06 3.70 29.12
C ASP A 764 2.19 4.60 28.58
N PRO A 765 1.95 5.90 28.34
CA PRO A 765 2.98 6.81 27.85
C PRO A 765 4.11 7.04 28.87
N THR A 766 3.92 6.67 30.14
CA THR A 766 4.91 6.81 31.22
C THR A 766 5.79 5.58 31.42
N GLN A 767 5.51 4.47 30.74
CA GLN A 767 6.28 3.24 30.81
C GLN A 767 6.90 2.93 29.44
N PRO A 768 8.11 3.42 29.11
CA PRO A 768 8.75 3.08 27.85
C PRO A 768 9.04 1.58 27.76
N LEU A 769 9.17 1.07 26.53
CA LEU A 769 9.58 -0.32 26.32
C LEU A 769 11.08 -0.46 26.59
N PRO A 770 11.56 -1.64 27.05
CA PRO A 770 12.98 -1.89 27.21
C PRO A 770 13.75 -1.61 25.91
N GLY A 771 14.87 -0.87 25.98
CA GLY A 771 15.74 -0.60 24.83
C GLY A 771 15.36 0.61 23.97
N THR A 772 14.20 1.27 24.16
CA THR A 772 13.83 2.48 23.38
C THR A 772 14.53 3.77 23.85
N GLY A 773 15.34 3.71 24.92
CA GLY A 773 16.03 4.85 25.53
C GLY A 773 17.55 4.92 25.31
N GLU A 774 18.17 3.92 24.70
CA GLU A 774 19.61 3.95 24.37
C GLU A 774 19.78 4.40 22.91
N LEU A 775 19.73 5.72 22.69
CA LEU A 775 20.49 6.32 21.60
C LEU A 775 21.96 5.95 21.85
N LEU A 776 22.44 4.93 21.16
CA LEU A 776 23.86 4.66 21.03
C LEU A 776 24.49 5.89 20.38
N GLU A 777 25.00 6.82 21.21
CA GLU A 777 26.03 7.75 20.81
C GLU A 777 27.24 6.89 20.40
N ALA A 778 27.34 6.60 19.11
CA ALA A 778 28.53 6.03 18.53
C ALA A 778 29.66 7.09 18.63
N PRO A 779 30.89 6.69 19.00
CA PRO A 779 32.01 7.59 19.25
C PRO A 779 32.53 8.34 18.01
#